data_AF-A0A1B0D0L2-F1
#
_entry.id   AF-A0A1B0D0L2-F1
#
_cell.length_a   1.000
_cell.length_b   1.000
_cell.length_c   1.000
_cell.angle_alpha   90.00
_cell.angle_beta   90.00
_cell.angle_gamma   90.00
#
_symmetry.space_group_name_H-M   'P 1'
#
loop_
_entity.id
_entity.type
_entity.pdbx_description
1 polymer ?
#
loop_
_entity_poly.entity_id
_entity_poly.type
_entity_poly.pdbx_seq_one_letter_code
_entity_poly.pdbx_strand_id
1 'polypeptide(L)'
;MVQEKVEETSEAQEASVSEDVQEIEDVKAYIAEVQNRIAAKSALRTENTGSVRPSEEFFFKLDSNVKKNTAFVKKLKQFTAAQLESLSKDMSGLNLTKYISEICAAIVEAKLKTTDVTAMVTLCSKLHQLYGEFSQLFFEHWQKILNIKATDKLVNPSKMRVDLRLFAELVSVGIFSNKSGLALLGNVLVSLIQQDREEFANLSIILSFCKNCGEEYAGLVSKRISDLAEKHKMVLPTSTLLLPDKQQNLRNLLRDYYTALKGHVKERHKELVAMERTCQNALSSKGEVSNARREKLEFMQSSFEKLLSSTQTLSDLLNEPLPELPKQSEESSGGIIFECADPGTEGLDPWGDEETKSFYVDLPDLRLFLPNFAPKLPSIVPEEPQMTEEVLDMDIEPDQLAVEEPPLDTDIPAPSTPEPPPEEPLPKISAPHPAQSTKHQFETFTHNLMNCIFSLGYHQSRWNYNDEADVASVHDKFDDHDIPLDTIWLDIEYTDAKKYFTWDGHKFPHPLDMIRNLTERGRHLVIIIDPHIKRDSGYFFHNDCTDRGYYVKNKDERDYEGWCWPGATSYADFFNPDVSQYYADQYQLDKFDTTTADVFLWNDMNEPSVFNGPEVTMLKDNIHFGGWEHRDVHNLYGHKHIEATFDGLVRRSGGVQRPFILSRAHFAGSQRFAAIWTGDNAAEWGHLQASVKMCLSEAVAGMSFCGADVGGFFGNPDAELFERWYQAGAFLPFFRAHSHIDTRRREPWLFPEATMMVVRDAIRRRYSYLPFWYTLFFEHERTGRPVMRPLLTHYPLDKETYAIDYEFLLGDVLLVRPVLQQGVSKVDVYFPSVDGKKQGDLWYDVDDFRKITTAGFETIPVTNLKIPVYQRGGTILPKKERIRRAATLMTHDPVTLMVALDKEHSARGTLYLDDEKTYDYRNGKYTYLNLEFKDNVLTAKKNDEKANYDTKSWLERVVIAGLDHVPKYATLDMSGLSESVTLEVMKQGESVIIRKPGVILSQEWTIQLHY
;
A
#
# COMPACT_ATOMS: atom_id res chain seq x y z
N MET A 1 46.84 34.84 16.41
CA MET A 1 47.19 35.68 15.23
C MET A 1 48.34 35.20 14.35
N VAL A 2 49.49 34.72 14.85
CA VAL A 2 50.53 34.09 13.96
C VAL A 2 50.46 32.57 13.95
N GLN A 3 49.93 31.91 14.99
CA GLN A 3 49.69 30.47 15.01
C GLN A 3 48.40 30.04 14.28
N GLU A 4 47.26 30.74 14.48
CA GLU A 4 46.00 30.46 13.75
C GLU A 4 46.13 30.58 12.22
N LYS A 5 46.97 31.51 11.74
CA LYS A 5 47.20 31.71 10.30
C LYS A 5 48.05 30.62 9.64
N VAL A 6 48.73 29.79 10.42
CA VAL A 6 49.55 28.68 9.91
C VAL A 6 48.72 27.39 9.87
N GLU A 7 47.80 27.20 10.81
CA GLU A 7 46.82 26.09 10.81
C GLU A 7 45.77 26.25 9.70
N GLU A 8 45.19 27.44 9.49
CA GLU A 8 44.25 27.67 8.35
C GLU A 8 44.89 27.40 6.98
N THR A 9 46.19 27.68 6.83
CA THR A 9 46.91 27.40 5.57
C THR A 9 47.27 25.92 5.40
N SER A 10 47.45 25.15 6.47
CA SER A 10 47.68 23.71 6.36
C SER A 10 46.39 22.95 6.11
N GLU A 11 45.28 23.33 6.75
CA GLU A 11 43.96 22.75 6.48
C GLU A 11 43.45 23.06 5.07
N ALA A 12 43.68 24.28 4.56
CA ALA A 12 43.35 24.62 3.17
C ALA A 12 44.23 23.88 2.14
N GLN A 13 45.49 23.58 2.47
CA GLN A 13 46.37 22.76 1.63
C GLN A 13 46.00 21.27 1.69
N GLU A 14 45.63 20.73 2.86
CA GLU A 14 45.14 19.36 2.99
C GLU A 14 43.79 19.16 2.31
N ALA A 15 42.88 20.14 2.39
CA ALA A 15 41.61 20.14 1.67
C ALA A 15 41.81 20.20 0.14
N SER A 16 42.71 21.06 -0.37
CA SER A 16 42.99 21.13 -1.82
C SER A 16 43.65 19.85 -2.35
N VAL A 17 44.51 19.22 -1.54
CA VAL A 17 45.14 17.94 -1.89
C VAL A 17 44.12 16.81 -1.86
N SER A 18 43.19 16.81 -0.90
CA SER A 18 42.08 15.85 -0.83
C SER A 18 41.13 15.98 -2.03
N GLU A 19 40.83 17.21 -2.45
CA GLU A 19 39.95 17.50 -3.59
C GLU A 19 40.60 17.08 -4.92
N ASP A 20 41.88 17.39 -5.14
CA ASP A 20 42.62 16.93 -6.33
C ASP A 20 42.78 15.40 -6.37
N VAL A 21 42.92 14.73 -5.21
CA VAL A 21 42.93 13.25 -5.13
C VAL A 21 41.58 12.69 -5.55
N GLN A 22 40.48 13.23 -5.04
CA GLN A 22 39.12 12.81 -5.39
C GLN A 22 38.83 13.01 -6.88
N GLU A 23 39.21 14.16 -7.45
CA GLU A 23 39.04 14.42 -8.89
C GLU A 23 39.83 13.44 -9.77
N ILE A 24 41.05 13.08 -9.37
CA ILE A 24 41.86 12.08 -10.09
C ILE A 24 41.23 10.69 -9.99
N GLU A 25 40.66 10.34 -8.83
CA GLU A 25 39.95 9.07 -8.63
C GLU A 25 38.68 9.00 -9.48
N ASP A 26 37.89 10.07 -9.55
CA ASP A 26 36.70 10.18 -10.40
C ASP A 26 37.03 9.91 -11.88
N VAL A 27 38.08 10.53 -12.41
CA VAL A 27 38.51 10.33 -13.81
C VAL A 27 39.06 8.92 -14.03
N LYS A 28 39.82 8.37 -13.07
CA LYS A 28 40.31 6.98 -13.15
C LYS A 28 39.16 5.96 -13.14
N ALA A 29 38.15 6.16 -12.30
CA ALA A 29 36.97 5.32 -12.23
C ALA A 29 36.20 5.35 -13.57
N TYR A 30 36.00 6.55 -14.13
CA TYR A 30 35.40 6.71 -15.46
C TYR A 30 36.18 5.98 -16.56
N ILE A 31 37.51 6.16 -16.60
CA ILE A 31 38.38 5.50 -17.58
C ILE A 31 38.27 3.97 -17.44
N ALA A 32 38.32 3.44 -16.22
CA ALA A 32 38.22 2.01 -15.96
C ALA A 32 36.86 1.45 -16.41
N GLU A 33 35.76 2.15 -16.12
CA GLU A 33 34.41 1.75 -16.52
C GLU A 33 34.27 1.68 -18.05
N VAL A 34 34.72 2.74 -18.75
CA VAL A 34 34.64 2.82 -20.21
C VAL A 34 35.54 1.76 -20.87
N GLN A 35 36.75 1.57 -20.37
CA GLN A 35 37.66 0.53 -20.87
C GLN A 35 37.07 -0.88 -20.71
N ASN A 36 36.49 -1.18 -19.55
CA ASN A 36 35.82 -2.47 -19.31
C ASN A 36 34.65 -2.68 -20.26
N ARG A 37 33.85 -1.62 -20.51
CA ARG A 37 32.72 -1.66 -21.44
C ARG A 37 33.17 -1.89 -22.89
N ILE A 38 34.20 -1.17 -23.36
CA ILE A 38 34.78 -1.35 -24.69
C ILE A 38 35.36 -2.75 -24.84
N ALA A 39 36.10 -3.24 -23.84
CA ALA A 39 36.71 -4.56 -23.86
C ALA A 39 35.65 -5.67 -23.92
N ALA A 40 34.60 -5.60 -23.09
CA ALA A 40 33.52 -6.57 -23.07
C ALA A 40 32.76 -6.62 -24.41
N LYS A 41 32.46 -5.46 -25.01
CA LYS A 41 31.81 -5.38 -26.32
C LYS A 41 32.71 -5.89 -27.46
N SER A 42 34.00 -5.57 -27.42
CA SER A 42 34.99 -6.04 -28.40
C SER A 42 35.19 -7.56 -28.35
N ALA A 43 35.19 -8.15 -27.15
CA ALA A 43 35.23 -9.60 -26.96
C ALA A 43 34.00 -10.27 -27.60
N LEU A 44 32.79 -9.82 -27.25
CA LEU A 44 31.55 -10.34 -27.85
C LEU A 44 31.50 -10.15 -29.36
N ARG A 45 31.99 -9.02 -29.88
CA ARG A 45 32.08 -8.76 -31.32
C ARG A 45 33.02 -9.72 -32.03
N THR A 46 34.15 -10.05 -31.41
CA THR A 46 35.10 -11.02 -31.95
C THR A 46 34.51 -12.42 -31.98
N GLU A 47 33.80 -12.83 -30.91
CA GLU A 47 33.09 -14.10 -30.86
C GLU A 47 31.97 -14.19 -31.90
N ASN A 48 31.17 -13.13 -32.04
CA ASN A 48 30.05 -13.10 -32.97
C ASN A 48 30.51 -13.12 -34.43
N THR A 49 31.51 -12.32 -34.79
CA THR A 49 32.02 -12.26 -36.18
C THR A 49 32.90 -13.46 -36.55
N GLY A 50 33.57 -14.09 -35.58
CA GLY A 50 34.41 -15.27 -35.76
C GLY A 50 33.74 -16.61 -35.44
N SER A 51 32.42 -16.63 -35.24
CA SER A 51 31.70 -17.83 -34.78
C SER A 51 31.80 -19.01 -35.74
N VAL A 52 32.36 -20.12 -35.26
CA VAL A 52 32.34 -21.42 -35.97
C VAL A 52 31.05 -22.14 -35.57
N ARG A 53 30.10 -22.19 -36.50
CA ARG A 53 28.77 -22.75 -36.25
C ARG A 53 28.83 -24.29 -36.21
N PRO A 54 28.08 -24.94 -35.32
CA PRO A 54 28.03 -26.39 -35.23
C PRO A 54 27.39 -27.02 -36.49
N SER A 55 27.80 -28.25 -36.84
CA SER A 55 27.23 -29.01 -37.96
C SER A 55 25.79 -29.46 -37.69
N GLU A 56 25.03 -29.85 -38.71
CA GLU A 56 23.64 -30.32 -38.55
C GLU A 56 23.52 -31.51 -37.57
N GLU A 57 24.55 -32.36 -37.49
CA GLU A 57 24.67 -33.48 -36.52
C GLU A 57 24.60 -33.06 -35.05
N PHE A 58 25.01 -31.83 -34.73
CA PHE A 58 24.91 -31.28 -33.38
C PHE A 58 23.44 -31.12 -32.96
N PHE A 59 22.60 -30.59 -33.84
CA PHE A 59 21.20 -30.27 -33.54
C PHE A 59 20.31 -31.51 -33.44
N PHE A 60 20.67 -32.62 -34.11
CA PHE A 60 19.95 -33.90 -33.98
C PHE A 60 20.00 -34.49 -32.56
N LYS A 61 21.00 -34.12 -31.75
CA LYS A 61 21.15 -34.57 -30.36
C LYS A 61 20.35 -33.74 -29.35
N LEU A 62 19.80 -32.60 -29.78
CA LEU A 62 19.07 -31.67 -28.92
C LEU A 62 17.56 -31.97 -28.90
N ASP A 63 16.90 -31.62 -27.80
CA ASP A 63 15.48 -31.91 -27.59
C ASP A 63 14.60 -31.07 -28.53
N SER A 64 13.86 -31.75 -29.41
CA SER A 64 12.96 -31.12 -30.40
C SER A 64 11.50 -31.07 -29.94
N ASN A 65 11.24 -31.20 -28.63
CA ASN A 65 9.90 -31.18 -28.08
C ASN A 65 9.21 -29.82 -28.31
N VAL A 66 8.14 -29.85 -29.10
CA VAL A 66 7.31 -28.69 -29.47
C VAL A 66 6.84 -27.89 -28.24
N LYS A 67 6.44 -28.56 -27.15
CA LYS A 67 5.95 -27.86 -25.94
C LYS A 67 7.07 -27.10 -25.25
N LYS A 68 8.27 -27.68 -25.15
CA LYS A 68 9.43 -27.02 -24.52
C LYS A 68 9.95 -25.86 -25.35
N ASN A 69 10.04 -26.03 -26.68
CA ASN A 69 10.43 -24.96 -27.60
C ASN A 69 9.43 -23.80 -27.58
N THR A 70 8.12 -24.09 -27.58
CA THR A 70 7.08 -23.06 -27.46
C THR A 70 7.13 -22.34 -26.11
N ALA A 71 7.44 -23.06 -25.02
CA ALA A 71 7.60 -22.48 -23.70
C ALA A 71 8.81 -21.53 -23.65
N PHE A 72 9.93 -21.90 -24.28
CA PHE A 72 11.11 -21.05 -24.42
C PHE A 72 10.76 -19.72 -25.11
N VAL A 73 10.07 -19.77 -26.26
CA VAL A 73 9.61 -18.55 -26.98
C VAL A 73 8.73 -17.67 -26.09
N LYS A 74 7.81 -18.26 -25.30
CA LYS A 74 6.95 -17.49 -24.39
C LYS A 74 7.73 -16.80 -23.28
N LYS A 75 8.73 -17.48 -22.70
CA LYS A 75 9.59 -16.88 -21.66
C LYS A 75 10.32 -15.63 -22.18
N LEU A 76 10.75 -15.62 -23.44
CA LEU A 76 11.43 -14.46 -24.04
C LEU A 76 10.57 -13.19 -24.10
N LYS A 77 9.24 -13.30 -24.24
CA LYS A 77 8.35 -12.12 -24.28
C LYS A 77 8.27 -11.38 -22.95
N GLN A 78 8.58 -12.07 -21.84
CA GLN A 78 8.58 -11.55 -20.47
C GLN A 78 9.99 -11.63 -19.86
N PHE A 79 11.01 -11.47 -20.70
CA PHE A 79 12.41 -11.58 -20.29
C PHE A 79 12.76 -10.55 -19.21
N THR A 80 13.49 -11.01 -18.18
CA THR A 80 14.19 -10.16 -17.21
C THR A 80 15.65 -10.60 -17.07
N ALA A 81 16.53 -9.69 -16.63
CA ALA A 81 17.96 -9.99 -16.48
C ALA A 81 18.25 -11.23 -15.61
N ALA A 82 17.46 -11.47 -14.57
CA ALA A 82 17.58 -12.63 -13.68
C ALA A 82 17.35 -13.98 -14.37
N GLN A 83 16.67 -14.00 -15.52
CA GLN A 83 16.36 -15.23 -16.26
C GLN A 83 17.47 -15.67 -17.22
N LEU A 84 18.53 -14.88 -17.39
CA LEU A 84 19.59 -15.14 -18.37
C LEU A 84 20.24 -16.51 -18.21
N GLU A 85 20.56 -16.93 -16.98
CA GLU A 85 21.19 -18.23 -16.72
C GLU A 85 20.27 -19.39 -17.04
N SER A 86 19.00 -19.31 -16.59
CA SER A 86 17.99 -20.33 -16.89
C SER A 86 17.72 -20.46 -18.38
N LEU A 87 17.59 -19.33 -19.10
CA LEU A 87 17.35 -19.35 -20.55
C LEU A 87 18.59 -19.81 -21.32
N SER A 88 19.79 -19.47 -20.87
CA SER A 88 21.03 -19.99 -21.45
C SER A 88 21.11 -21.52 -21.33
N LYS A 89 20.69 -22.06 -20.18
CA LYS A 89 20.63 -23.51 -19.95
C LYS A 89 19.58 -24.18 -20.85
N ASP A 90 18.37 -23.63 -20.91
CA ASP A 90 17.30 -24.14 -21.78
C ASP A 90 17.75 -24.15 -23.25
N MET A 91 18.38 -23.05 -23.71
CA MET A 91 18.88 -22.92 -25.08
C MET A 91 19.97 -23.96 -25.43
N SER A 92 20.80 -24.37 -24.47
CA SER A 92 21.83 -25.40 -24.71
C SER A 92 21.27 -26.81 -24.91
N GLY A 93 20.06 -27.09 -24.43
CA GLY A 93 19.42 -28.41 -24.49
C GLY A 93 18.33 -28.56 -25.54
N LEU A 94 17.86 -27.45 -26.13
CA LEU A 94 16.72 -27.42 -27.05
C LEU A 94 17.16 -27.23 -28.51
N ASN A 95 16.52 -27.96 -29.43
CA ASN A 95 16.66 -27.74 -30.86
C ASN A 95 15.69 -26.62 -31.30
N LEU A 96 16.20 -25.39 -31.41
CA LEU A 96 15.39 -24.20 -31.74
C LEU A 96 15.39 -23.86 -33.24
N THR A 97 15.99 -24.69 -34.11
CA THR A 97 16.19 -24.38 -35.53
C THR A 97 14.90 -24.00 -36.26
N LYS A 98 13.76 -24.61 -35.91
CA LYS A 98 12.44 -24.31 -36.50
C LYS A 98 11.71 -23.10 -35.87
N TYR A 99 12.23 -22.53 -34.80
CA TYR A 99 11.59 -21.48 -33.98
C TYR A 99 12.34 -20.15 -34.01
N ILE A 100 13.41 -20.03 -34.81
CA ILE A 100 14.28 -18.86 -34.83
C ILE A 100 13.51 -17.58 -35.20
N SER A 101 12.56 -17.66 -36.14
CA SER A 101 11.73 -16.52 -36.52
C SER A 101 10.82 -16.06 -35.37
N GLU A 102 10.18 -17.00 -34.66
CA GLU A 102 9.33 -16.72 -33.51
C GLU A 102 10.11 -16.20 -32.31
N ILE A 103 11.35 -16.69 -32.12
CA ILE A 103 12.29 -16.18 -31.11
C ILE A 103 12.63 -14.72 -31.42
N CYS A 104 12.98 -14.40 -32.66
CA CYS A 104 13.25 -13.04 -33.11
C CYS A 104 12.06 -12.12 -32.84
N ALA A 105 10.84 -12.54 -33.23
CA ALA A 105 9.62 -11.79 -32.96
C ALA A 105 9.38 -11.57 -31.45
N ALA A 106 9.56 -12.62 -30.64
CA ALA A 106 9.38 -12.55 -29.20
C ALA A 106 10.35 -11.57 -28.51
N ILE A 107 11.61 -11.52 -28.96
CA ILE A 107 12.61 -10.58 -28.42
C ILE A 107 12.25 -9.14 -28.78
N VAL A 108 11.82 -8.88 -30.02
CA VAL A 108 11.42 -7.53 -30.46
C VAL A 108 10.14 -7.06 -29.72
N GLU A 109 9.19 -7.95 -29.46
CA GLU A 109 7.94 -7.66 -28.74
C GLU A 109 8.11 -7.57 -27.21
N ALA A 110 9.27 -7.97 -26.68
CA ALA A 110 9.48 -8.03 -25.23
C ALA A 110 9.36 -6.65 -24.57
N LYS A 111 8.76 -6.64 -23.37
CA LYS A 111 8.62 -5.45 -22.52
C LYS A 111 9.85 -5.27 -21.64
N LEU A 112 10.98 -4.97 -22.26
CA LEU A 112 12.27 -4.83 -21.57
C LEU A 112 12.36 -3.52 -20.79
N LYS A 113 12.99 -3.57 -19.61
CA LYS A 113 13.48 -2.38 -18.92
C LYS A 113 14.88 -2.04 -19.41
N THR A 114 15.31 -0.81 -19.18
CA THR A 114 16.68 -0.35 -19.46
C THR A 114 17.75 -1.26 -18.81
N THR A 115 17.47 -1.80 -17.62
CA THR A 115 18.37 -2.73 -16.90
C THR A 115 18.51 -4.10 -17.56
N ASP A 116 17.53 -4.53 -18.37
CA ASP A 116 17.52 -5.86 -18.99
C ASP A 116 18.35 -5.94 -20.28
N VAL A 117 18.70 -4.80 -20.88
CA VAL A 117 19.32 -4.71 -22.21
C VAL A 117 20.63 -5.49 -22.28
N THR A 118 21.52 -5.33 -21.30
CA THR A 118 22.83 -6.01 -21.29
C THR A 118 22.67 -7.53 -21.29
N ALA A 119 21.78 -8.05 -20.43
CA ALA A 119 21.50 -9.49 -20.36
C ALA A 119 20.86 -10.02 -21.66
N MET A 120 19.95 -9.24 -22.28
CA MET A 120 19.35 -9.59 -23.57
C MET A 120 20.39 -9.63 -24.70
N VAL A 121 21.37 -8.71 -24.72
CA VAL A 121 22.46 -8.69 -25.70
C VAL A 121 23.34 -9.95 -25.57
N THR A 122 23.64 -10.38 -24.34
CA THR A 122 24.36 -11.64 -24.09
C THR A 122 23.59 -12.84 -24.63
N LEU A 123 22.27 -12.91 -24.38
CA LEU A 123 21.43 -13.99 -24.90
C LEU A 123 21.37 -14.00 -26.44
N CYS A 124 21.18 -12.82 -27.05
CA CYS A 124 21.18 -12.67 -28.51
C CYS A 124 22.52 -13.05 -29.14
N SER A 125 23.64 -12.75 -28.49
CA SER A 125 24.98 -13.16 -28.96
C SER A 125 25.11 -14.68 -28.99
N LYS A 126 24.67 -15.38 -27.95
CA LYS A 126 24.69 -16.85 -27.94
C LYS A 126 23.76 -17.45 -29.02
N LEU A 127 22.57 -16.89 -29.21
CA LEU A 127 21.66 -17.30 -30.28
C LEU A 127 22.28 -17.10 -31.67
N HIS A 128 22.99 -15.98 -31.88
CA HIS A 128 23.67 -15.67 -33.12
C HIS A 128 24.83 -16.63 -33.43
N GLN A 129 25.62 -16.98 -32.41
CA GLN A 129 26.75 -17.92 -32.55
C GLN A 129 26.27 -19.35 -32.85
N LEU A 130 25.09 -19.75 -32.35
CA LEU A 130 24.53 -21.08 -32.57
C LEU A 130 23.74 -21.19 -33.88
N TYR A 131 22.90 -20.20 -34.21
CA TYR A 131 21.92 -20.30 -35.29
C TYR A 131 22.23 -19.36 -36.45
N GLY A 132 22.48 -19.95 -37.61
CA GLY A 132 23.04 -19.19 -38.73
C GLY A 132 22.12 -18.15 -39.37
N GLU A 133 20.81 -18.38 -39.31
CA GLU A 133 19.77 -17.52 -39.87
C GLU A 133 19.28 -16.44 -38.87
N PHE A 134 19.73 -16.50 -37.60
CA PHE A 134 19.23 -15.63 -36.53
C PHE A 134 19.41 -14.14 -36.86
N SER A 135 20.60 -13.71 -37.26
CA SER A 135 20.86 -12.29 -37.53
C SER A 135 20.03 -11.73 -38.69
N GLN A 136 19.81 -12.52 -39.75
CA GLN A 136 19.00 -12.10 -40.89
C GLN A 136 17.53 -11.94 -40.49
N LEU A 137 16.94 -12.98 -39.87
CA LEU A 137 15.54 -12.95 -39.44
C LEU A 137 15.30 -11.90 -38.36
N PHE A 138 16.25 -11.71 -37.43
CA PHE A 138 16.13 -10.70 -36.38
C PHE A 138 16.15 -9.29 -36.95
N PHE A 139 17.01 -9.04 -37.94
CA PHE A 139 17.08 -7.75 -38.62
C PHE A 139 15.77 -7.41 -39.37
N GLU A 140 15.14 -8.40 -40.02
CA GLU A 140 13.85 -8.21 -40.70
C GLU A 140 12.72 -7.79 -39.72
N HIS A 141 12.71 -8.34 -38.50
CA HIS A 141 11.74 -7.94 -37.47
C HIS A 141 12.02 -6.52 -36.96
N TRP A 142 13.28 -6.17 -36.72
CA TRP A 142 13.65 -4.80 -36.34
C TRP A 142 13.33 -3.76 -37.43
N GLN A 143 13.52 -4.11 -38.70
CA GLN A 143 13.13 -3.22 -39.81
C GLN A 143 11.64 -2.91 -39.83
N LYS A 144 10.77 -3.81 -39.39
CA LYS A 144 9.32 -3.56 -39.33
C LYS A 144 8.95 -2.55 -38.24
N ILE A 145 9.68 -2.56 -37.11
CA ILE A 145 9.36 -1.73 -35.94
C ILE A 145 10.06 -0.38 -36.00
N LEU A 146 11.32 -0.36 -36.43
CA LEU A 146 12.15 0.86 -36.43
C LEU A 146 12.02 1.68 -37.72
N ASN A 147 11.31 1.22 -38.75
CA ASN A 147 11.09 2.01 -39.96
C ASN A 147 9.98 3.05 -39.76
N ILE A 148 10.31 4.13 -39.06
CA ILE A 148 9.41 5.25 -38.76
C ILE A 148 9.30 6.15 -40.00
N LYS A 149 8.09 6.35 -40.55
CA LYS A 149 7.87 7.32 -41.63
C LYS A 149 7.74 8.73 -41.07
N ALA A 150 8.03 9.74 -41.89
CA ALA A 150 8.00 11.16 -41.52
C ALA A 150 6.66 11.67 -40.93
N THR A 151 5.56 10.95 -41.11
CA THR A 151 4.20 11.34 -40.69
C THR A 151 3.66 10.59 -39.47
N ASP A 152 4.39 9.60 -38.96
CA ASP A 152 3.85 8.68 -37.94
C ASP A 152 4.13 9.22 -36.52
N LYS A 153 3.07 9.49 -35.74
CA LYS A 153 3.23 9.81 -34.31
C LYS A 153 3.62 8.56 -33.52
N LEU A 154 4.63 8.68 -32.67
CA LEU A 154 5.09 7.57 -31.83
C LEU A 154 4.04 7.19 -30.78
N VAL A 155 3.51 5.97 -30.89
CA VAL A 155 2.47 5.43 -29.98
C VAL A 155 3.03 5.12 -28.59
N ASN A 156 4.32 4.76 -28.48
CA ASN A 156 4.97 4.44 -27.19
C ASN A 156 6.44 4.92 -27.13
N PRO A 157 6.67 6.17 -26.72
CA PRO A 157 8.02 6.74 -26.59
C PRO A 157 8.91 5.97 -25.60
N SER A 158 8.33 5.40 -24.54
CA SER A 158 9.07 4.66 -23.52
C SER A 158 9.63 3.34 -24.03
N LYS A 159 8.87 2.61 -24.88
CA LYS A 159 9.38 1.41 -25.55
C LYS A 159 10.45 1.76 -26.58
N MET A 160 10.22 2.79 -27.40
CA MET A 160 11.18 3.24 -28.41
C MET A 160 12.56 3.56 -27.80
N ARG A 161 12.59 4.17 -26.62
CA ARG A 161 13.83 4.44 -25.87
C ARG A 161 14.66 3.19 -25.58
N VAL A 162 14.02 2.11 -25.13
CA VAL A 162 14.69 0.85 -24.79
C VAL A 162 15.07 0.08 -26.06
N ASP A 163 14.16 0.03 -27.03
CA ASP A 163 14.35 -0.65 -28.31
C ASP A 163 15.52 -0.06 -29.10
N LEU A 164 15.63 1.28 -29.15
CA LEU A 164 16.72 1.98 -29.82
C LEU A 164 18.08 1.68 -29.16
N ARG A 165 18.13 1.64 -27.82
CA ARG A 165 19.34 1.25 -27.09
C ARG A 165 19.72 -0.19 -27.39
N LEU A 166 18.78 -1.12 -27.29
CA LEU A 166 19.03 -2.53 -27.58
C LEU A 166 19.53 -2.71 -29.02
N PHE A 167 18.87 -2.09 -30.00
CA PHE A 167 19.29 -2.18 -31.39
C PHE A 167 20.71 -1.65 -31.63
N ALA A 168 21.07 -0.51 -31.02
CA ALA A 168 22.43 0.02 -31.08
C ALA A 168 23.45 -0.94 -30.47
N GLU A 169 23.17 -1.51 -29.31
CA GLU A 169 24.04 -2.51 -28.66
C GLU A 169 24.23 -3.76 -29.53
N LEU A 170 23.17 -4.25 -30.19
CA LEU A 170 23.23 -5.40 -31.12
C LEU A 170 24.13 -5.12 -32.35
N VAL A 171 24.18 -3.87 -32.83
CA VAL A 171 25.11 -3.44 -33.88
C VAL A 171 26.55 -3.35 -33.35
N SER A 172 26.74 -2.85 -32.13
CA SER A 172 28.06 -2.74 -31.49
C SER A 172 28.71 -4.10 -31.25
N VAL A 173 27.95 -5.10 -30.78
CA VAL A 173 28.46 -6.49 -30.59
C VAL A 173 28.52 -7.31 -31.88
N GLY A 174 28.21 -6.74 -33.05
CA GLY A 174 28.41 -7.39 -34.34
C GLY A 174 27.39 -8.45 -34.74
N ILE A 175 26.23 -8.52 -34.09
CA ILE A 175 25.12 -9.39 -34.52
C ILE A 175 24.53 -8.91 -35.85
N PHE A 176 24.41 -7.59 -36.01
CA PHE A 176 24.06 -6.97 -37.29
C PHE A 176 25.30 -6.45 -37.99
N SER A 177 25.36 -6.63 -39.31
CA SER A 177 26.46 -6.09 -40.11
C SER A 177 26.51 -4.56 -40.00
N ASN A 178 27.70 -3.98 -39.95
CA ASN A 178 27.85 -2.52 -39.91
C ASN A 178 27.15 -1.84 -41.11
N LYS A 179 27.11 -2.48 -42.28
CA LYS A 179 26.47 -1.92 -43.49
C LYS A 179 24.95 -1.76 -43.32
N SER A 180 24.26 -2.78 -42.80
CA SER A 180 22.79 -2.78 -42.67
C SER A 180 22.32 -2.19 -41.34
N GLY A 181 22.98 -2.53 -40.24
CA GLY A 181 22.66 -2.06 -38.89
C GLY A 181 22.85 -0.56 -38.72
N LEU A 182 24.00 -0.02 -39.13
CA LEU A 182 24.25 1.43 -39.04
C LEU A 182 23.35 2.24 -39.97
N ALA A 183 22.98 1.69 -41.14
CA ALA A 183 22.07 2.36 -42.05
C ALA A 183 20.67 2.51 -41.43
N LEU A 184 20.13 1.45 -40.81
CA LEU A 184 18.83 1.53 -40.15
C LEU A 184 18.89 2.44 -38.91
N LEU A 185 19.90 2.28 -38.05
CA LEU A 185 20.07 3.12 -36.85
C LEU A 185 20.21 4.61 -37.22
N GLY A 186 21.01 4.91 -38.25
CA GLY A 186 21.19 6.26 -38.77
C GLY A 186 19.88 6.85 -39.28
N ASN A 187 19.11 6.11 -40.08
CA ASN A 187 17.81 6.56 -40.57
C ASN A 187 16.84 6.86 -39.43
N VAL A 188 16.76 6.00 -38.42
CA VAL A 188 15.90 6.19 -37.23
C VAL A 188 16.28 7.47 -36.49
N LEU A 189 17.57 7.64 -36.16
CA LEU A 189 18.05 8.82 -35.44
C LEU A 189 17.81 10.12 -36.24
N VAL A 190 18.07 10.10 -37.55
CA VAL A 190 17.77 11.23 -38.43
C VAL A 190 16.27 11.54 -38.44
N SER A 191 15.41 10.54 -38.58
CA SER A 191 13.95 10.73 -38.57
C SER A 191 13.46 11.27 -37.22
N LEU A 192 13.91 10.71 -36.09
CA LEU A 192 13.53 11.19 -34.76
C LEU A 192 13.95 12.64 -34.52
N ILE A 193 15.15 13.02 -34.97
CA ILE A 193 15.71 14.38 -34.85
C ILE A 193 15.03 15.36 -35.81
N GLN A 194 14.68 14.94 -37.03
CA GLN A 194 14.04 15.81 -38.02
C GLN A 194 12.56 16.04 -37.73
N GLN A 195 11.85 15.04 -37.19
CA GLN A 195 10.44 15.18 -36.79
C GLN A 195 10.28 16.08 -35.57
N ASP A 196 11.32 16.25 -34.76
CA ASP A 196 11.23 16.81 -33.43
C ASP A 196 11.90 18.18 -33.30
N ARG A 197 11.59 19.10 -34.22
CA ARG A 197 12.24 20.43 -34.28
C ARG A 197 11.46 21.55 -33.61
N GLU A 198 10.20 21.31 -33.26
CA GLU A 198 9.29 22.33 -32.71
C GLU A 198 8.86 22.01 -31.28
N GLU A 199 8.41 20.78 -30.99
CA GLU A 199 7.85 20.40 -29.68
C GLU A 199 8.81 19.63 -28.76
N PHE A 200 9.93 19.11 -29.28
CA PHE A 200 10.95 18.36 -28.53
C PHE A 200 10.43 17.13 -27.76
N ALA A 201 9.38 16.47 -28.27
CA ALA A 201 8.73 15.29 -27.71
C ALA A 201 9.64 14.04 -27.70
N ASN A 202 10.62 13.96 -28.61
CA ASN A 202 11.57 12.86 -28.72
C ASN A 202 12.86 13.09 -27.91
N LEU A 203 13.00 14.23 -27.24
CA LEU A 203 14.20 14.59 -26.47
C LEU A 203 14.61 13.50 -25.48
N SER A 204 13.65 12.89 -24.78
CA SER A 204 13.92 11.82 -23.81
C SER A 204 14.48 10.53 -24.45
N ILE A 205 14.11 10.23 -25.71
CA ILE A 205 14.61 9.09 -26.48
C ILE A 205 16.05 9.37 -26.92
N ILE A 206 16.28 10.56 -27.49
CA ILE A 206 17.60 11.01 -27.97
C ILE A 206 18.58 11.08 -26.80
N LEU A 207 18.17 11.65 -25.67
CA LEU A 207 19.01 11.76 -24.47
C LEU A 207 19.41 10.38 -23.94
N SER A 208 18.50 9.41 -23.93
CA SER A 208 18.81 8.04 -23.54
C SER A 208 19.80 7.38 -24.49
N PHE A 209 19.69 7.61 -25.80
CA PHE A 209 20.68 7.15 -26.76
C PHE A 209 22.06 7.79 -26.51
N CYS A 210 22.10 9.11 -26.29
CA CYS A 210 23.34 9.84 -25.98
C CYS A 210 24.02 9.32 -24.70
N LYS A 211 23.25 9.08 -23.63
CA LYS A 211 23.78 8.56 -22.36
C LYS A 211 24.35 7.15 -22.46
N ASN A 212 23.67 6.26 -23.16
CA ASN A 212 24.01 4.83 -23.16
C ASN A 212 24.92 4.41 -24.33
N CYS A 213 24.78 5.06 -25.49
CA CYS A 213 25.44 4.70 -26.75
C CYS A 213 26.24 5.87 -27.35
N GLY A 214 26.13 7.10 -26.82
CA GLY A 214 26.70 8.30 -27.43
C GLY A 214 28.22 8.29 -27.51
N GLU A 215 28.90 7.68 -26.56
CA GLU A 215 30.35 7.50 -26.56
C GLU A 215 30.82 6.72 -27.81
N GLU A 216 30.21 5.57 -28.11
CA GLU A 216 30.63 4.73 -29.23
C GLU A 216 30.24 5.31 -30.60
N TYR A 217 29.06 5.93 -30.67
CA TYR A 217 28.45 6.34 -31.94
C TYR A 217 28.72 7.80 -32.32
N ALA A 218 28.95 8.66 -31.33
CA ALA A 218 29.19 10.09 -31.52
C ALA A 218 30.40 10.62 -30.76
N GLY A 219 31.13 9.78 -30.00
CA GLY A 219 32.29 10.19 -29.20
C GLY A 219 31.93 11.10 -28.02
N LEU A 220 30.69 11.02 -27.50
CA LEU A 220 30.24 11.92 -26.44
C LEU A 220 30.94 11.61 -25.13
N VAL A 221 31.46 12.66 -24.49
CA VAL A 221 32.04 12.64 -23.15
C VAL A 221 31.51 13.87 -22.45
N SER A 222 31.09 13.74 -21.19
CA SER A 222 30.61 14.88 -20.42
C SER A 222 31.68 15.96 -20.29
N LYS A 223 31.27 17.22 -20.29
CA LYS A 223 32.13 18.38 -20.06
C LYS A 223 33.00 18.24 -18.81
N ARG A 224 32.40 17.91 -17.65
CA ARG A 224 33.13 17.71 -16.37
C ARG A 224 34.30 16.75 -16.51
N ILE A 225 34.07 15.55 -17.04
CA ILE A 225 35.13 14.54 -17.23
C ILE A 225 36.19 14.99 -18.24
N SER A 226 35.79 15.72 -19.30
CA SER A 226 36.72 16.25 -20.29
C SER A 226 37.65 17.31 -19.67
N ASP A 227 37.08 18.23 -18.88
CA ASP A 227 37.80 19.31 -18.21
C ASP A 227 38.74 18.74 -17.13
N LEU A 228 38.28 17.75 -16.34
CA LEU A 228 39.10 17.07 -15.33
C LEU A 228 40.24 16.25 -15.96
N ALA A 229 39.98 15.55 -17.06
CA ALA A 229 41.01 14.83 -17.79
C ALA A 229 42.07 15.77 -18.39
N GLU A 230 41.66 16.96 -18.87
CA GLU A 230 42.59 17.99 -19.33
C GLU A 230 43.40 18.61 -18.17
N LYS A 231 42.73 18.95 -17.04
CA LYS A 231 43.35 19.45 -15.80
C LYS A 231 44.45 18.50 -15.30
N HIS A 232 44.17 17.20 -15.28
CA HIS A 232 45.07 16.17 -14.76
C HIS A 232 45.90 15.44 -15.83
N LYS A 233 45.86 15.90 -17.09
CA LYS A 233 46.60 15.33 -18.25
C LYS A 233 46.38 13.82 -18.45
N MET A 234 45.15 13.36 -18.23
CA MET A 234 44.75 11.96 -18.39
C MET A 234 44.15 11.72 -19.78
N VAL A 235 44.48 10.59 -20.41
CA VAL A 235 43.99 10.25 -21.76
C VAL A 235 42.70 9.43 -21.66
N LEU A 236 41.62 9.92 -22.25
CA LEU A 236 40.34 9.23 -22.26
C LEU A 236 40.30 8.10 -23.32
N PRO A 237 39.71 6.94 -23.00
CA PRO A 237 39.52 5.85 -23.94
C PRO A 237 38.54 6.24 -25.05
N THR A 238 38.77 5.74 -26.28
CA THR A 238 37.89 5.97 -27.44
C THR A 238 37.52 4.66 -28.12
N SER A 239 36.25 4.52 -28.49
CA SER A 239 35.78 3.35 -29.22
C SER A 239 36.22 3.38 -30.69
N THR A 240 36.66 2.23 -31.20
CA THR A 240 37.10 2.05 -32.60
C THR A 240 35.97 1.58 -33.53
N LEU A 241 34.73 1.50 -33.05
CA LEU A 241 33.58 0.96 -33.80
C LEU A 241 33.28 1.78 -35.09
N LEU A 242 33.40 3.10 -35.01
CA LEU A 242 33.19 4.03 -36.12
C LEU A 242 34.44 4.89 -36.34
N LEU A 243 34.69 5.25 -37.60
CA LEU A 243 35.74 6.23 -37.92
C LEU A 243 35.39 7.61 -37.31
N PRO A 244 36.39 8.40 -36.88
CA PRO A 244 36.16 9.72 -36.28
C PRO A 244 35.26 10.63 -37.12
N ASP A 245 35.42 10.63 -38.45
CA ASP A 245 34.58 11.43 -39.36
C ASP A 245 33.08 11.06 -39.28
N LYS A 246 32.77 9.78 -39.07
CA LYS A 246 31.37 9.30 -38.94
C LYS A 246 30.78 9.63 -37.58
N GLN A 247 31.57 9.52 -36.51
CA GLN A 247 31.16 9.98 -35.19
C GLN A 247 30.91 11.49 -35.19
N GLN A 248 31.76 12.25 -35.89
CA GLN A 248 31.60 13.69 -36.04
C GLN A 248 30.31 14.07 -36.78
N ASN A 249 29.90 13.31 -37.81
CA ASN A 249 28.64 13.55 -38.51
C ASN A 249 27.42 13.43 -37.59
N LEU A 250 27.36 12.39 -36.75
CA LEU A 250 26.28 12.22 -35.78
C LEU A 250 26.33 13.28 -34.68
N ARG A 251 27.54 13.62 -34.20
CA ARG A 251 27.72 14.71 -33.24
C ARG A 251 27.22 16.04 -33.80
N ASN A 252 27.50 16.35 -35.07
CA ASN A 252 27.00 17.55 -35.72
C ASN A 252 25.47 17.54 -35.82
N LEU A 253 24.85 16.41 -36.16
CA LEU A 253 23.39 16.27 -36.18
C LEU A 253 22.76 16.52 -34.79
N LEU A 254 23.39 16.02 -33.72
CA LEU A 254 22.96 16.27 -32.34
C LEU A 254 23.18 17.72 -31.91
N ARG A 255 24.26 18.37 -32.37
CA ARG A 255 24.48 19.81 -32.17
C ARG A 255 23.46 20.68 -32.88
N ASP A 256 23.05 20.30 -34.09
CA ASP A 256 21.98 20.99 -34.83
C ASP A 256 20.65 20.87 -34.07
N TYR A 257 20.34 19.67 -33.56
CA TYR A 257 19.18 19.43 -32.71
C TYR A 257 19.24 20.25 -31.40
N TYR A 258 20.40 20.28 -30.73
CA TYR A 258 20.62 21.10 -29.54
C TYR A 258 20.51 22.60 -29.82
N THR A 259 20.93 23.05 -31.00
CA THR A 259 20.80 24.45 -31.42
C THR A 259 19.34 24.85 -31.58
N ALA A 260 18.51 23.98 -32.17
CA ALA A 260 17.07 24.18 -32.22
C ALA A 260 16.44 24.15 -30.80
N LEU A 261 16.88 23.22 -29.95
CA LEU A 261 16.42 23.11 -28.56
C LEU A 261 16.71 24.38 -27.75
N LYS A 262 17.91 24.97 -27.90
CA LYS A 262 18.25 26.27 -27.28
C LYS A 262 17.26 27.36 -27.66
N GLY A 263 16.84 27.41 -28.93
CA GLY A 263 15.80 28.34 -29.40
C GLY A 263 14.45 28.09 -28.72
N HIS A 264 14.05 26.82 -28.64
CA HIS A 264 12.80 26.42 -28.00
C HIS A 264 12.78 26.71 -26.50
N VAL A 265 13.86 26.42 -25.77
CA VAL A 265 14.01 26.75 -24.35
C VAL A 265 13.89 28.25 -24.13
N LYS A 266 14.51 29.08 -24.98
CA LYS A 266 14.38 30.54 -24.89
C LYS A 266 12.94 31.01 -25.13
N GLU A 267 12.24 30.45 -26.10
CA GLU A 267 10.84 30.83 -26.37
C GLU A 267 9.92 30.37 -25.23
N ARG A 268 10.06 29.13 -24.72
CA ARG A 268 9.29 28.63 -23.58
C ARG A 268 9.55 29.42 -22.30
N HIS A 269 10.79 29.84 -22.08
CA HIS A 269 11.13 30.73 -20.96
C HIS A 269 10.47 32.11 -21.12
N LYS A 270 10.47 32.67 -22.33
CA LYS A 270 9.81 33.95 -22.62
C LYS A 270 8.29 33.87 -22.44
N GLU A 271 7.67 32.76 -22.86
CA GLU A 271 6.24 32.50 -22.63
C GLU A 271 5.93 32.37 -21.14
N LEU A 272 6.79 31.69 -20.38
CA LEU A 272 6.69 31.58 -18.93
C LEU A 272 6.77 32.96 -18.27
N VAL A 273 7.81 33.74 -18.56
CA VAL A 273 7.99 35.11 -18.03
C VAL A 273 6.83 36.03 -18.42
N ALA A 274 6.30 35.92 -19.64
CA ALA A 274 5.13 36.69 -20.06
C ALA A 274 3.87 36.31 -19.25
N MET A 275 3.70 35.02 -18.94
CA MET A 275 2.62 34.53 -18.09
C MET A 275 2.79 34.98 -16.64
N GLU A 276 4.00 34.93 -16.10
CA GLU A 276 4.35 35.43 -14.76
C GLU A 276 4.04 36.93 -14.65
N ARG A 277 4.46 37.74 -15.63
CA ARG A 277 4.15 39.17 -15.67
C ARG A 277 2.66 39.44 -15.78
N THR A 278 1.93 38.62 -16.54
CA THR A 278 0.47 38.73 -16.65
C THR A 278 -0.21 38.42 -15.32
N CYS A 279 0.28 37.42 -14.59
CA CYS A 279 -0.19 37.09 -13.25
C CYS A 279 0.15 38.19 -12.26
N GLN A 280 1.37 38.72 -12.28
CA GLN A 280 1.81 39.82 -11.42
C GLN A 280 1.00 41.11 -11.68
N ASN A 281 0.75 41.45 -12.95
CA ASN A 281 -0.10 42.59 -13.29
C ASN A 281 -1.56 42.39 -12.86
N ALA A 282 -2.09 41.17 -12.94
CA ALA A 282 -3.43 40.85 -12.44
C ALA A 282 -3.49 40.99 -10.91
N LEU A 283 -2.45 40.52 -10.22
CA LEU A 283 -2.29 40.69 -8.77
C LEU A 283 -2.24 42.17 -8.38
N SER A 284 -1.45 42.99 -9.08
CA SER A 284 -1.31 44.43 -8.78
C SER A 284 -2.53 45.26 -9.17
N SER A 285 -3.30 44.87 -10.20
CA SER A 285 -4.46 45.64 -10.67
C SER A 285 -5.79 45.21 -10.06
N LYS A 286 -5.92 43.95 -9.65
CA LYS A 286 -7.17 43.37 -9.12
C LYS A 286 -7.06 42.79 -7.71
N GLY A 287 -5.85 42.73 -7.13
CA GLY A 287 -5.62 42.14 -5.81
C GLY A 287 -5.68 40.62 -5.76
N GLU A 288 -6.01 39.96 -6.87
CA GLU A 288 -6.19 38.51 -6.97
C GLU A 288 -5.76 37.97 -8.34
N VAL A 289 -5.24 36.74 -8.37
CA VAL A 289 -4.94 35.99 -9.60
C VAL A 289 -5.84 34.77 -9.61
N SER A 290 -6.64 34.62 -10.66
CA SER A 290 -7.58 33.49 -10.81
C SER A 290 -6.86 32.14 -10.72
N ASN A 291 -7.44 31.16 -10.03
CA ASN A 291 -6.86 29.82 -9.83
C ASN A 291 -6.44 29.15 -11.15
N ALA A 292 -7.26 29.24 -12.21
CA ALA A 292 -6.91 28.72 -13.54
C ALA A 292 -5.64 29.35 -14.17
N ARG A 293 -5.28 30.58 -13.80
CA ARG A 293 -4.02 31.23 -14.24
C ARG A 293 -2.84 30.79 -13.38
N ARG A 294 -3.06 30.54 -12.08
CA ARG A 294 -2.03 30.02 -11.16
C ARG A 294 -1.64 28.59 -11.53
N GLU A 295 -2.63 27.72 -11.74
CA GLU A 295 -2.42 26.33 -12.19
C GLU A 295 -1.71 26.28 -13.55
N LYS A 296 -2.10 27.14 -14.49
CA LYS A 296 -1.44 27.23 -15.79
C LYS A 296 0.01 27.69 -15.66
N LEU A 297 0.30 28.60 -14.72
CA LEU A 297 1.65 29.06 -14.46
C LEU A 297 2.51 27.96 -13.85
N GLU A 298 2.02 27.27 -12.82
CA GLU A 298 2.72 26.15 -12.16
C GLU A 298 2.99 24.98 -13.13
N PHE A 299 2.02 24.63 -13.99
CA PHE A 299 2.23 23.65 -15.05
C PHE A 299 3.32 24.09 -16.04
N MET A 300 3.32 25.37 -16.45
CA MET A 300 4.35 25.91 -17.33
C MET A 300 5.73 25.92 -16.65
N GLN A 301 5.81 26.18 -15.35
CA GLN A 301 7.05 26.13 -14.55
C GLN A 301 7.60 24.71 -14.48
N SER A 302 6.80 23.74 -14.02
CA SER A 302 7.23 22.33 -13.93
C SER A 302 7.63 21.74 -15.29
N SER A 303 6.88 22.08 -16.35
CA SER A 303 7.22 21.66 -17.71
C SER A 303 8.53 22.29 -18.19
N PHE A 304 8.79 23.55 -17.85
CA PHE A 304 10.01 24.25 -18.21
C PHE A 304 11.24 23.73 -17.45
N GLU A 305 11.12 23.44 -16.16
CA GLU A 305 12.19 22.85 -15.34
C GLU A 305 12.64 21.49 -15.89
N LYS A 306 11.69 20.61 -16.24
CA LYS A 306 11.99 19.31 -16.86
C LYS A 306 12.69 19.46 -18.20
N LEU A 307 12.27 20.43 -19.01
CA LEU A 307 12.90 20.77 -20.29
C LEU A 307 14.32 21.31 -20.07
N LEU A 308 14.52 22.19 -19.09
CA LEU A 308 15.81 22.79 -18.76
C LEU A 308 16.79 21.73 -18.23
N SER A 309 16.37 20.85 -17.33
CA SER A 309 17.18 19.73 -16.82
C SER A 309 17.59 18.76 -17.94
N SER A 310 16.68 18.45 -18.85
CA SER A 310 16.97 17.61 -20.02
C SER A 310 17.95 18.30 -20.99
N THR A 311 17.80 19.63 -21.14
CA THR A 311 18.69 20.47 -21.96
C THR A 311 20.09 20.55 -21.34
N GLN A 312 20.20 20.73 -20.03
CA GLN A 312 21.45 20.71 -19.27
C GLN A 312 22.21 19.41 -19.52
N THR A 313 21.54 18.29 -19.33
CA THR A 313 22.16 16.99 -19.51
C THR A 313 22.68 16.79 -20.94
N LEU A 314 21.92 17.26 -21.95
CA LEU A 314 22.37 17.18 -23.35
C LEU A 314 23.52 18.17 -23.64
N SER A 315 23.50 19.36 -23.04
CA SER A 315 24.56 20.38 -23.09
C SER A 315 25.87 19.81 -22.57
N ASP A 316 25.83 19.14 -21.42
CA ASP A 316 26.99 18.54 -20.78
C ASP A 316 27.58 17.41 -21.62
N LEU A 317 26.73 16.55 -22.22
CA LEU A 317 27.15 15.46 -23.09
C LEU A 317 27.74 15.93 -24.43
N LEU A 318 27.26 17.06 -24.96
CA LEU A 318 27.74 17.64 -26.22
C LEU A 318 28.93 18.60 -26.01
N ASN A 319 29.24 18.94 -24.76
CA ASN A 319 30.15 20.00 -24.38
C ASN A 319 29.80 21.34 -25.06
N GLU A 320 28.53 21.71 -24.98
CA GLU A 320 28.01 22.98 -25.48
C GLU A 320 27.60 23.87 -24.30
N PRO A 321 27.59 25.20 -24.45
CA PRO A 321 27.06 26.09 -23.42
C PRO A 321 25.53 26.03 -23.36
N LEU A 322 24.99 26.22 -22.15
CA LEU A 322 23.57 26.42 -21.91
C LEU A 322 23.04 27.70 -22.59
N PRO A 323 21.76 27.75 -22.95
CA PRO A 323 21.16 28.97 -23.44
C PRO A 323 21.10 30.05 -22.35
N GLU A 324 21.69 31.21 -22.58
CA GLU A 324 21.50 32.39 -21.72
C GLU A 324 20.04 32.82 -21.71
N LEU A 325 19.42 32.81 -20.54
CA LEU A 325 18.05 33.24 -20.30
C LEU A 325 18.03 34.75 -19.94
N PRO A 326 17.14 35.57 -20.52
CA PRO A 326 17.06 37.00 -20.22
C PRO A 326 16.76 37.27 -18.73
N LYS A 327 17.61 38.05 -18.04
CA LYS A 327 17.39 38.48 -16.65
C LYS A 327 16.47 39.71 -16.59
N GLN A 328 15.53 39.74 -15.64
CA GLN A 328 14.64 40.89 -15.42
C GLN A 328 15.40 42.07 -14.77
N SER A 329 15.11 43.30 -15.17
CA SER A 329 15.59 44.54 -14.54
C SER A 329 14.78 44.84 -13.28
N GLU A 330 15.47 44.93 -12.13
CA GLU A 330 14.91 45.07 -10.78
C GLU A 330 14.35 46.48 -10.48
N GLU A 331 13.10 46.53 -10.00
CA GLU A 331 12.67 47.51 -8.98
C GLU A 331 12.10 46.71 -7.80
N SER A 332 12.59 47.04 -6.61
CA SER A 332 12.67 46.21 -5.41
C SER A 332 11.36 45.89 -4.68
N SER A 333 11.19 44.64 -4.23
CA SER A 333 10.89 44.31 -2.82
C SER A 333 11.22 42.84 -2.55
N GLY A 334 12.03 42.60 -1.53
CA GLY A 334 12.72 41.32 -1.29
C GLY A 334 11.82 40.20 -0.79
N GLY A 335 12.06 39.01 -1.33
CA GLY A 335 11.60 37.71 -0.84
C GLY A 335 12.71 36.69 -1.12
N ILE A 336 13.21 36.07 -0.05
CA ILE A 336 14.34 35.14 -0.04
C ILE A 336 13.90 33.81 -0.65
N ILE A 337 14.61 33.38 -1.68
CA ILE A 337 14.55 32.04 -2.28
C ILE A 337 15.46 31.14 -1.41
N PHE A 338 14.90 30.09 -0.82
CA PHE A 338 15.70 29.01 -0.24
C PHE A 338 15.91 27.95 -1.32
N GLU A 339 17.12 27.91 -1.87
CA GLU A 339 17.65 26.76 -2.59
C GLU A 339 17.85 25.60 -1.60
N CYS A 340 17.28 24.43 -1.91
CA CYS A 340 17.63 23.17 -1.26
C CYS A 340 18.08 22.21 -2.35
N ALA A 341 19.40 22.06 -2.49
CA ALA A 341 20.07 20.81 -2.81
C ALA A 341 21.57 21.07 -2.81
N ASP A 342 22.22 20.78 -1.68
CA ASP A 342 23.66 20.55 -1.66
C ASP A 342 23.89 19.09 -2.12
N PRO A 343 24.65 18.82 -3.19
CA PRO A 343 24.95 17.48 -3.67
C PRO A 343 26.13 16.91 -2.88
N GLY A 344 25.85 16.28 -1.74
CA GLY A 344 26.92 15.81 -0.86
C GLY A 344 26.51 14.76 0.16
N THR A 345 25.85 13.68 -0.26
CA THR A 345 25.69 12.46 0.57
C THR A 345 25.58 11.21 -0.31
N GLU A 346 26.70 10.81 -0.94
CA GLU A 346 26.88 9.41 -1.36
C GLU A 346 27.78 8.74 -0.31
N GLY A 347 27.25 7.73 0.39
CA GLY A 347 28.03 6.96 1.37
C GLY A 347 27.29 6.53 2.64
N LEU A 348 25.99 6.76 2.77
CA LEU A 348 25.23 6.18 3.89
C LEU A 348 24.67 4.83 3.47
N ASP A 349 25.17 3.77 4.10
CA ASP A 349 24.46 2.50 4.21
C ASP A 349 23.01 2.82 4.60
N PRO A 350 21.98 2.38 3.84
CA PRO A 350 20.58 2.67 4.18
C PRO A 350 20.19 2.23 5.59
N TRP A 351 20.99 1.37 6.23
CA TRP A 351 20.78 0.90 7.59
C TRP A 351 21.63 1.64 8.64
N GLY A 352 22.59 2.47 8.24
CA GLY A 352 23.51 3.21 9.12
C GLY A 352 24.55 2.34 9.83
N ASP A 353 24.15 1.15 10.29
CA ASP A 353 24.99 0.14 10.94
C ASP A 353 24.39 -1.28 10.78
N GLU A 354 25.23 -2.30 11.00
CA GLU A 354 24.83 -3.71 10.88
C GLU A 354 23.83 -4.18 11.97
N GLU A 355 23.70 -3.47 13.09
CA GLU A 355 22.76 -3.82 14.16
C GLU A 355 21.33 -3.40 13.76
N THR A 356 21.19 -2.20 13.20
CA THR A 356 19.95 -1.71 12.58
C THR A 356 19.56 -2.58 11.40
N LYS A 357 20.51 -2.98 10.54
CA LYS A 357 20.26 -3.93 9.46
C LYS A 357 19.82 -5.30 9.97
N SER A 358 20.46 -5.83 11.02
CA SER A 358 20.08 -7.09 11.65
C SER A 358 18.66 -7.01 12.22
N PHE A 359 18.27 -5.91 12.86
CA PHE A 359 16.90 -5.73 13.35
C PHE A 359 15.82 -5.84 12.26
N TYR A 360 16.08 -5.33 11.05
CA TYR A 360 15.12 -5.37 9.94
C TYR A 360 15.27 -6.57 8.99
N VAL A 361 16.44 -7.21 8.96
CA VAL A 361 16.78 -8.25 7.98
C VAL A 361 16.92 -9.63 8.64
N ASP A 362 17.41 -9.69 9.87
CA ASP A 362 17.44 -10.92 10.67
C ASP A 362 16.09 -11.11 11.35
N LEU A 363 15.15 -11.60 10.54
CA LEU A 363 13.88 -12.10 11.05
C LEU A 363 14.20 -13.22 12.06
N PRO A 364 13.79 -13.09 13.34
CA PRO A 364 13.94 -14.17 14.30
C PRO A 364 13.28 -15.42 13.72
N ASP A 365 13.84 -16.61 13.97
CA ASP A 365 13.23 -17.84 13.49
C ASP A 365 11.82 -17.93 14.06
N LEU A 366 10.84 -17.56 13.23
CA LEU A 366 9.46 -17.47 13.65
C LEU A 366 8.98 -18.84 14.13
N ARG A 367 9.60 -19.97 13.79
CA ARG A 367 9.27 -21.30 14.33
C ARG A 367 9.53 -21.44 15.83
N LEU A 368 10.39 -20.59 16.42
CA LEU A 368 10.62 -20.52 17.86
C LEU A 368 9.51 -19.73 18.59
N PHE A 369 8.85 -18.81 17.88
CA PHE A 369 7.80 -17.91 18.41
C PHE A 369 6.39 -18.27 17.91
N LEU A 370 6.29 -19.11 16.87
CA LEU A 370 5.06 -19.68 16.32
C LEU A 370 4.69 -20.93 17.12
N PRO A 371 3.43 -21.10 17.54
CA PRO A 371 3.07 -22.20 18.42
C PRO A 371 3.08 -23.57 17.72
N ASN A 372 4.10 -24.41 17.89
CA ASN A 372 4.12 -25.85 17.49
C ASN A 372 3.57 -26.21 16.08
N PHE A 373 3.41 -25.26 15.16
CA PHE A 373 2.83 -25.50 13.83
C PHE A 373 3.82 -26.10 12.82
N ALA A 374 5.12 -26.16 13.18
CA ALA A 374 6.15 -26.84 12.42
C ALA A 374 6.89 -27.87 13.32
N PRO A 375 7.21 -29.08 12.82
CA PRO A 375 8.00 -30.04 13.58
C PRO A 375 9.36 -29.42 13.95
N LYS A 376 9.64 -29.31 15.25
CA LYS A 376 10.93 -28.81 15.76
C LYS A 376 12.03 -29.77 15.33
N LEU A 377 13.06 -29.26 14.65
CA LEU A 377 14.31 -30.01 14.45
C LEU A 377 14.97 -30.21 15.84
N PRO A 378 15.61 -31.37 16.10
CA PRO A 378 16.34 -31.58 17.34
C PRO A 378 17.39 -30.49 17.51
N SER A 379 17.40 -29.83 18.67
CA SER A 379 18.35 -28.79 19.00
C SER A 379 19.77 -29.35 18.93
N ILE A 380 20.59 -28.81 18.04
CA ILE A 380 22.04 -28.99 18.10
C ILE A 380 22.49 -28.09 19.24
N VAL A 381 22.92 -28.71 20.35
CA VAL A 381 23.60 -28.01 21.44
C VAL A 381 24.95 -27.53 20.88
N PRO A 382 25.26 -26.22 20.88
CA PRO A 382 26.60 -25.77 20.55
C PRO A 382 27.56 -26.27 21.63
N GLU A 383 28.63 -26.96 21.23
CA GLU A 383 29.72 -27.31 22.15
C GLU A 383 30.35 -26.02 22.69
N GLU A 384 30.50 -25.95 24.01
CA GLU A 384 31.27 -24.89 24.67
C GLU A 384 32.71 -24.89 24.13
N PRO A 385 33.29 -23.74 23.78
CA PRO A 385 34.67 -23.69 23.30
C PRO A 385 35.62 -24.04 24.44
N GLN A 386 36.40 -25.11 24.24
CA GLN A 386 37.51 -25.49 25.10
C GLN A 386 38.56 -24.36 25.13
N MET A 387 38.79 -23.78 26.30
CA MET A 387 39.99 -22.98 26.56
C MET A 387 41.21 -23.89 26.54
N THR A 388 42.09 -23.71 25.56
CA THR A 388 43.40 -24.36 25.50
C THR A 388 44.41 -23.59 26.36
N GLU A 389 45.16 -24.34 27.18
CA GLU A 389 46.31 -23.93 27.96
C GLU A 389 47.38 -23.25 27.08
N GLU A 390 47.34 -21.93 26.93
CA GLU A 390 48.48 -21.18 26.37
C GLU A 390 48.45 -19.68 26.71
N VAL A 391 48.06 -19.32 27.94
CA VAL A 391 48.42 -18.01 28.54
C VAL A 391 48.66 -18.20 30.04
N LEU A 392 49.59 -19.09 30.38
CA LEU A 392 50.22 -19.20 31.69
C LEU A 392 51.71 -19.08 31.45
N ASP A 393 52.25 -17.89 31.71
CA ASP A 393 53.59 -17.65 32.25
C ASP A 393 53.91 -16.15 32.13
N MET A 394 53.71 -15.42 33.22
CA MET A 394 54.60 -14.33 33.64
C MET A 394 54.34 -14.03 35.12
N ASP A 395 55.35 -14.38 35.92
CA ASP A 395 55.42 -14.34 37.37
C ASP A 395 55.18 -12.96 38.00
N ILE A 396 54.37 -12.90 39.07
CA ILE A 396 54.59 -11.99 40.20
C ILE A 396 54.27 -12.75 41.50
N GLU A 397 55.30 -12.97 42.32
CA GLU A 397 55.24 -13.56 43.67
C GLU A 397 54.66 -12.59 44.73
N PRO A 398 54.13 -13.11 45.85
CA PRO A 398 53.26 -12.41 46.78
C PRO A 398 54.00 -11.88 48.00
N ASP A 399 53.66 -10.68 48.45
CA ASP A 399 53.52 -10.40 49.87
C ASP A 399 52.87 -9.03 50.11
N GLN A 400 51.92 -9.02 51.07
CA GLN A 400 51.45 -7.92 51.91
C GLN A 400 49.95 -7.55 51.83
N LEU A 401 49.33 -7.81 52.98
CA LEU A 401 48.28 -7.05 53.68
C LEU A 401 46.83 -7.53 53.54
N ALA A 402 46.44 -8.30 54.56
CA ALA A 402 45.08 -8.46 55.05
C ALA A 402 44.57 -7.20 55.77
N VAL A 403 43.28 -6.88 55.62
CA VAL A 403 42.39 -6.17 56.56
C VAL A 403 40.94 -6.56 56.17
N GLU A 404 40.27 -7.50 56.85
CA GLU A 404 39.26 -7.35 57.93
C GLU A 404 38.07 -6.40 57.65
N GLU A 405 36.88 -6.98 57.46
CA GLU A 405 35.56 -6.32 57.52
C GLU A 405 35.00 -6.32 58.97
N PRO A 406 34.24 -5.29 59.39
CA PRO A 406 33.65 -5.24 60.73
C PRO A 406 32.25 -5.89 60.79
N PRO A 407 31.82 -6.43 61.95
CA PRO A 407 30.54 -7.11 62.11
C PRO A 407 29.45 -6.19 62.67
N LEU A 408 28.18 -6.55 62.45
CA LEU A 408 27.05 -6.04 63.21
C LEU A 408 26.08 -7.18 63.54
N ASP A 409 25.72 -7.25 64.82
CA ASP A 409 25.12 -8.39 65.51
C ASP A 409 23.73 -8.01 66.08
N THR A 410 22.84 -9.01 66.11
CA THR A 410 21.71 -9.27 67.03
C THR A 410 20.38 -8.47 67.07
N ASP A 411 19.30 -9.24 66.83
CA ASP A 411 18.04 -9.43 67.61
C ASP A 411 16.97 -8.32 67.78
N ILE A 412 15.72 -8.64 67.36
CA ILE A 412 14.41 -8.61 68.10
C ILE A 412 13.21 -8.70 67.10
N PRO A 413 12.04 -9.31 67.46
CA PRO A 413 11.19 -10.11 66.55
C PRO A 413 9.94 -9.43 65.95
N ALA A 414 9.32 -10.14 65.00
CA ALA A 414 8.23 -9.77 64.07
C ALA A 414 6.84 -9.46 64.67
N PRO A 415 5.96 -8.81 63.88
CA PRO A 415 4.53 -9.11 63.85
C PRO A 415 4.07 -9.72 62.52
N SER A 416 3.11 -10.62 62.67
CA SER A 416 2.51 -11.58 61.74
C SER A 416 1.61 -11.00 60.64
N THR A 417 1.70 -11.57 59.44
CA THR A 417 0.63 -11.60 58.42
C THR A 417 0.26 -13.06 58.09
N PRO A 418 -1.02 -13.39 57.79
CA PRO A 418 -1.49 -14.77 57.75
C PRO A 418 -1.20 -15.48 56.43
N GLU A 419 -0.90 -16.77 56.50
CA GLU A 419 -0.74 -17.69 55.36
C GLU A 419 -2.06 -17.92 54.59
N PRO A 420 -2.02 -18.05 53.24
CA PRO A 420 -3.10 -18.61 52.44
C PRO A 420 -3.12 -20.16 52.50
N PRO A 421 -4.28 -20.80 52.23
CA PRO A 421 -4.48 -22.25 52.38
C PRO A 421 -3.75 -23.09 51.31
N PRO A 422 -3.56 -24.40 51.53
CA PRO A 422 -2.76 -25.26 50.64
C PRO A 422 -3.44 -25.49 49.28
N GLU A 423 -2.65 -25.42 48.20
CA GLU A 423 -3.06 -25.76 46.84
C GLU A 423 -3.42 -27.26 46.71
N GLU A 424 -4.64 -27.53 46.23
CA GLU A 424 -4.96 -28.84 45.64
C GLU A 424 -4.28 -28.98 44.27
N PRO A 425 -3.81 -30.20 43.89
CA PRO A 425 -3.11 -30.40 42.64
C PRO A 425 -4.03 -30.22 41.41
N LEU A 426 -3.66 -29.27 40.53
CA LEU A 426 -4.28 -29.07 39.23
C LEU A 426 -4.26 -30.36 38.37
N PRO A 427 -5.35 -30.69 37.65
CA PRO A 427 -5.39 -31.85 36.78
C PRO A 427 -4.47 -31.69 35.55
N LYS A 428 -3.80 -32.78 35.18
CA LYS A 428 -2.91 -32.89 34.01
C LYS A 428 -3.60 -32.38 32.73
N ILE A 429 -3.06 -31.31 32.16
CA ILE A 429 -3.48 -30.71 30.90
C ILE A 429 -3.07 -31.63 29.74
N SER A 430 -4.06 -32.14 28.99
CA SER A 430 -3.87 -32.75 27.67
C SER A 430 -3.47 -31.68 26.66
N ALA A 431 -2.61 -32.03 25.70
CA ALA A 431 -2.02 -31.12 24.72
C ALA A 431 -3.03 -30.17 24.03
N PRO A 432 -2.75 -28.86 23.93
CA PRO A 432 -3.70 -27.85 23.45
C PRO A 432 -3.84 -27.81 21.92
N HIS A 433 -5.05 -27.50 21.48
CA HIS A 433 -5.42 -27.21 20.09
C HIS A 433 -4.80 -25.88 19.66
N PRO A 434 -4.38 -25.71 18.39
CA PRO A 434 -3.71 -24.50 17.88
C PRO A 434 -4.41 -23.14 18.14
N ALA A 435 -5.72 -23.15 18.41
CA ALA A 435 -6.50 -21.95 18.73
C ALA A 435 -6.29 -21.44 20.17
N GLN A 436 -5.66 -22.23 21.06
CA GLN A 436 -5.44 -21.85 22.46
C GLN A 436 -4.15 -21.06 22.69
N SER A 437 -3.18 -21.11 21.77
CA SER A 437 -1.89 -20.44 21.99
C SER A 437 -1.90 -18.95 21.64
N THR A 438 -2.62 -18.56 20.58
CA THR A 438 -2.84 -17.13 20.27
C THR A 438 -3.67 -16.47 21.36
N LYS A 439 -4.51 -17.26 22.05
CA LYS A 439 -5.40 -16.83 23.13
C LYS A 439 -4.63 -16.10 24.23
N HIS A 440 -3.51 -16.63 24.74
CA HIS A 440 -2.90 -16.07 25.96
C HIS A 440 -2.07 -14.79 25.75
N GLN A 441 -1.53 -14.58 24.55
CA GLN A 441 -0.83 -13.33 24.20
C GLN A 441 -1.77 -12.27 23.62
N PHE A 442 -2.96 -12.62 23.14
CA PHE A 442 -3.99 -11.66 22.67
C PHE A 442 -5.06 -11.33 23.73
N GLU A 443 -5.32 -12.22 24.69
CA GLU A 443 -6.38 -12.06 25.72
C GLU A 443 -6.20 -10.77 26.54
N THR A 444 -4.98 -10.26 26.70
CA THR A 444 -4.70 -8.99 27.40
C THR A 444 -4.86 -7.76 26.48
N PHE A 445 -4.89 -7.92 25.16
CA PHE A 445 -4.86 -6.83 24.18
C PHE A 445 -6.19 -6.55 23.46
N THR A 446 -7.22 -7.41 23.57
CA THR A 446 -8.46 -7.31 22.77
C THR A 446 -9.61 -6.59 23.45
N HIS A 447 -9.39 -5.97 24.60
CA HIS A 447 -10.43 -5.25 25.31
C HIS A 447 -10.68 -3.88 24.66
N ASN A 448 -11.67 -3.82 23.76
CA ASN A 448 -12.57 -2.70 23.46
C ASN A 448 -13.27 -2.94 22.11
N LEU A 449 -14.56 -3.27 22.12
CA LEU A 449 -15.42 -3.19 20.94
C LEU A 449 -15.48 -1.71 20.55
N MET A 450 -14.78 -1.41 19.48
CA MET A 450 -14.71 -0.07 18.90
C MET A 450 -15.89 0.26 17.99
N ASN A 451 -16.63 -0.76 17.58
CA ASN A 451 -17.36 -0.64 16.32
C ASN A 451 -18.82 -0.38 16.64
N CYS A 452 -19.21 0.90 16.62
CA CYS A 452 -20.60 1.25 16.38
C CYS A 452 -21.02 0.73 14.99
N ILE A 453 -22.25 0.24 14.83
CA ILE A 453 -22.63 -0.43 13.56
C ILE A 453 -22.45 0.47 12.33
N PHE A 454 -22.61 1.79 12.49
CA PHE A 454 -22.44 2.77 11.42
C PHE A 454 -21.00 2.74 10.84
N SER A 455 -19.99 2.45 11.68
CA SER A 455 -18.58 2.36 11.27
C SER A 455 -18.29 1.15 10.38
N LEU A 456 -19.21 0.17 10.39
CA LEU A 456 -19.18 -0.97 9.49
C LEU A 456 -19.99 -0.70 8.21
N GLY A 457 -20.69 0.44 8.11
CA GLY A 457 -21.41 0.86 6.92
C GLY A 457 -20.48 1.35 5.81
N TYR A 458 -21.05 2.08 4.86
CA TYR A 458 -20.27 2.76 3.82
C TYR A 458 -19.92 4.19 4.25
N HIS A 459 -18.67 4.57 4.03
CA HIS A 459 -18.11 5.87 4.33
C HIS A 459 -17.76 6.62 3.02
N GLN A 460 -18.27 7.83 2.86
CA GLN A 460 -17.98 8.71 1.72
C GLN A 460 -17.06 9.85 2.13
N SER A 461 -15.92 9.97 1.45
CA SER A 461 -14.91 10.99 1.69
C SER A 461 -14.29 11.50 0.39
N ARG A 462 -13.65 12.66 0.45
CA ARG A 462 -12.65 13.18 -0.49
C ARG A 462 -11.90 14.35 0.13
N TRP A 463 -10.73 14.66 -0.39
CA TRP A 463 -10.07 15.94 -0.21
C TRP A 463 -10.54 16.92 -1.29
N ASN A 464 -11.32 17.96 -1.03
CA ASN A 464 -12.23 18.14 0.10
C ASN A 464 -13.68 18.15 -0.42
N TYR A 465 -14.66 17.99 0.48
CA TYR A 465 -15.96 18.63 0.27
C TYR A 465 -15.83 20.12 0.55
N ASN A 466 -16.38 20.94 -0.35
CA ASN A 466 -16.01 22.36 -0.41
C ASN A 466 -16.59 23.18 0.74
N ASP A 467 -17.85 22.93 1.11
CA ASP A 467 -18.63 23.70 2.07
C ASP A 467 -19.86 22.90 2.54
N GLU A 468 -20.68 23.49 3.42
CA GLU A 468 -21.94 22.91 3.90
C GLU A 468 -22.92 22.56 2.79
N ALA A 469 -22.98 23.36 1.72
CA ALA A 469 -23.89 23.14 0.61
C ALA A 469 -23.47 21.93 -0.23
N ASP A 470 -22.16 21.72 -0.39
CA ASP A 470 -21.62 20.55 -1.05
C ASP A 470 -21.89 19.27 -0.23
N VAL A 471 -21.66 19.32 1.09
CA VAL A 471 -22.02 18.22 2.00
C VAL A 471 -23.51 17.90 1.90
N ALA A 472 -24.39 18.91 1.94
CA ALA A 472 -25.83 18.71 1.79
C ALA A 472 -26.20 18.11 0.42
N SER A 473 -25.57 18.57 -0.66
CA SER A 473 -25.81 18.04 -2.01
C SER A 473 -25.40 16.57 -2.13
N VAL A 474 -24.23 16.21 -1.60
CA VAL A 474 -23.75 14.81 -1.60
C VAL A 474 -24.68 13.95 -0.75
N HIS A 475 -25.01 14.41 0.46
CA HIS A 475 -25.92 13.78 1.38
C HIS A 475 -27.29 13.46 0.74
N ASP A 476 -27.90 14.42 0.05
CA ASP A 476 -29.19 14.25 -0.62
C ASP A 476 -29.09 13.30 -1.82
N LYS A 477 -28.01 13.36 -2.60
CA LYS A 477 -27.85 12.49 -3.78
C LYS A 477 -27.72 11.00 -3.44
N PHE A 478 -27.19 10.65 -2.27
CA PHE A 478 -27.23 9.25 -1.81
C PHE A 478 -28.68 8.77 -1.64
N ASP A 479 -29.58 9.62 -1.14
CA ASP A 479 -31.00 9.29 -1.02
C ASP A 479 -31.68 9.26 -2.40
N ASP A 480 -31.43 10.27 -3.26
CA ASP A 480 -32.00 10.35 -4.61
C ASP A 480 -31.65 9.12 -5.47
N HIS A 481 -30.45 8.60 -5.28
CA HIS A 481 -29.94 7.44 -6.00
C HIS A 481 -30.09 6.13 -5.20
N ASP A 482 -30.85 6.04 -4.10
CA ASP A 482 -31.04 4.78 -3.34
C ASP A 482 -29.71 4.04 -3.04
N ILE A 483 -28.67 4.81 -2.69
CA ILE A 483 -27.36 4.30 -2.28
C ILE A 483 -27.24 4.52 -0.77
N PRO A 484 -27.14 3.45 0.04
CA PRO A 484 -26.92 3.59 1.47
C PRO A 484 -25.59 4.30 1.79
N LEU A 485 -25.59 5.10 2.85
CA LEU A 485 -24.43 5.84 3.35
C LEU A 485 -24.59 6.02 4.85
N ASP A 486 -23.53 5.75 5.63
CA ASP A 486 -23.51 5.99 7.08
C ASP A 486 -22.73 7.24 7.45
N THR A 487 -21.66 7.60 6.75
CA THR A 487 -20.76 8.66 7.20
C THR A 487 -20.20 9.51 6.07
N ILE A 488 -20.32 10.83 6.20
CA ILE A 488 -19.59 11.81 5.37
C ILE A 488 -18.37 12.30 6.14
N TRP A 489 -17.28 12.55 5.42
CA TRP A 489 -16.00 12.94 5.99
C TRP A 489 -15.59 14.34 5.53
N LEU A 490 -15.02 15.11 6.45
CA LEU A 490 -14.39 16.39 6.16
C LEU A 490 -12.88 16.28 6.39
N ASP A 491 -12.15 16.42 5.29
CA ASP A 491 -10.70 16.52 5.25
C ASP A 491 -10.27 18.00 5.49
N ILE A 492 -8.97 18.27 5.54
CA ILE A 492 -8.35 19.44 6.19
C ILE A 492 -8.91 20.82 5.79
N GLU A 493 -9.53 20.97 4.62
CA GLU A 493 -10.07 22.27 4.15
C GLU A 493 -11.34 22.74 4.88
N TYR A 494 -11.88 21.95 5.82
CA TYR A 494 -12.98 22.41 6.69
C TYR A 494 -12.53 23.37 7.79
N THR A 495 -11.25 23.32 8.14
CA THR A 495 -10.66 24.09 9.24
C THR A 495 -10.36 25.53 8.83
N ASP A 496 -10.31 26.45 9.80
CA ASP A 496 -9.80 27.81 9.57
C ASP A 496 -8.27 27.75 9.41
N ALA A 497 -7.78 27.86 8.18
CA ALA A 497 -6.36 27.91 7.84
C ALA A 497 -5.51 26.77 8.44
N LYS A 498 -6.08 25.56 8.55
CA LYS A 498 -5.45 24.36 9.13
C LYS A 498 -5.19 24.47 10.63
N LYS A 499 -5.99 25.26 11.34
CA LYS A 499 -6.08 25.24 12.80
C LYS A 499 -7.14 24.21 13.21
N TYR A 500 -6.72 23.09 13.77
CA TYR A 500 -7.65 22.09 14.28
C TYR A 500 -8.52 22.63 15.42
N PHE A 501 -9.63 21.94 15.74
CA PHE A 501 -10.66 22.44 16.68
C PHE A 501 -11.29 23.78 16.26
N THR A 502 -11.26 24.10 14.96
CA THR A 502 -11.91 25.29 14.38
C THR A 502 -12.63 24.92 13.08
N TRP A 503 -13.44 25.85 12.58
CA TRP A 503 -14.16 25.74 11.31
C TRP A 503 -13.86 26.97 10.44
N ASP A 504 -13.71 26.78 9.13
CA ASP A 504 -13.67 27.90 8.18
C ASP A 504 -15.04 28.61 8.21
N GLY A 505 -15.06 29.83 8.76
CA GLY A 505 -16.31 30.58 8.97
C GLY A 505 -17.01 31.03 7.69
N HIS A 506 -16.38 30.89 6.51
CA HIS A 506 -17.02 31.17 5.23
C HIS A 506 -17.64 29.92 4.60
N LYS A 507 -16.96 28.77 4.69
CA LYS A 507 -17.40 27.49 4.10
C LYS A 507 -18.33 26.70 5.03
N PHE A 508 -18.07 26.77 6.34
CA PHE A 508 -18.80 26.04 7.37
C PHE A 508 -19.29 26.97 8.50
N PRO A 509 -20.15 27.97 8.19
CA PRO A 509 -20.66 28.93 9.18
C PRO A 509 -21.66 28.35 10.20
N HIS A 510 -22.30 27.21 9.92
CA HIS A 510 -23.34 26.58 10.74
C HIS A 510 -23.10 25.05 10.91
N PRO A 511 -21.95 24.63 11.45
CA PRO A 511 -21.58 23.21 11.50
C PRO A 511 -22.59 22.36 12.28
N LEU A 512 -23.19 22.90 13.35
CA LEU A 512 -24.22 22.21 14.14
C LEU A 512 -25.49 21.90 13.32
N ASP A 513 -25.90 22.78 12.43
CA ASP A 513 -27.06 22.55 11.56
C ASP A 513 -26.74 21.47 10.51
N MET A 514 -25.54 21.51 9.92
CA MET A 514 -25.06 20.46 9.02
C MET A 514 -25.00 19.10 9.73
N ILE A 515 -24.44 19.03 10.93
CA ILE A 515 -24.39 17.80 11.74
C ILE A 515 -25.81 17.29 12.05
N ARG A 516 -26.72 18.18 12.46
CA ARG A 516 -28.12 17.81 12.72
C ARG A 516 -28.78 17.23 11.46
N ASN A 517 -28.59 17.85 10.30
CA ASN A 517 -29.16 17.39 9.04
C ASN A 517 -28.70 15.97 8.65
N LEU A 518 -27.46 15.60 8.97
CA LEU A 518 -26.95 14.23 8.78
C LEU A 518 -27.57 13.26 9.80
N THR A 519 -27.49 13.60 11.09
CA THR A 519 -27.90 12.74 12.20
C THR A 519 -29.41 12.46 12.22
N GLU A 520 -30.25 13.40 11.82
CA GLU A 520 -31.71 13.19 11.67
C GLU A 520 -32.06 12.10 10.63
N ARG A 521 -31.17 11.83 9.66
CA ARG A 521 -31.31 10.74 8.68
C ARG A 521 -30.53 9.48 9.04
N GLY A 522 -30.02 9.41 10.28
CA GLY A 522 -29.24 8.28 10.79
C GLY A 522 -27.77 8.28 10.35
N ARG A 523 -27.28 9.38 9.75
CA ARG A 523 -25.91 9.52 9.22
C ARG A 523 -25.01 10.31 10.16
N HIS A 524 -23.72 10.17 9.96
CA HIS A 524 -22.69 10.61 10.88
C HIS A 524 -21.69 11.50 10.13
N LEU A 525 -20.97 12.33 10.89
CA LEU A 525 -19.88 13.15 10.37
C LEU A 525 -18.56 12.66 10.98
N VAL A 526 -17.54 12.51 10.15
CA VAL A 526 -16.16 12.39 10.62
C VAL A 526 -15.38 13.62 10.19
N ILE A 527 -14.61 14.20 11.11
CA ILE A 527 -13.72 15.33 10.82
C ILE A 527 -12.26 14.96 11.11
N ILE A 528 -11.34 15.46 10.29
CA ILE A 528 -9.91 15.25 10.49
C ILE A 528 -9.34 16.16 11.58
N ILE A 529 -8.49 15.61 12.44
CA ILE A 529 -7.69 16.33 13.44
C ILE A 529 -6.32 15.65 13.54
N ASP A 530 -5.29 16.38 13.12
CA ASP A 530 -3.90 15.89 13.07
C ASP A 530 -3.09 16.42 14.27
N PRO A 531 -1.93 15.82 14.59
CA PRO A 531 -1.21 16.15 15.82
C PRO A 531 -0.32 17.40 15.71
N HIS A 532 -0.32 18.08 14.56
CA HIS A 532 0.56 19.19 14.27
C HIS A 532 -0.19 20.52 14.43
N ILE A 533 0.35 21.43 15.23
CA ILE A 533 -0.33 22.64 15.71
C ILE A 533 0.29 23.88 15.06
N LYS A 534 -0.49 24.57 14.23
CA LYS A 534 -0.07 25.80 13.53
C LYS A 534 0.54 26.81 14.51
N ARG A 535 1.73 27.34 14.20
CA ARG A 535 2.35 28.40 15.00
C ARG A 535 1.74 29.75 14.65
N ASP A 536 0.67 30.10 15.37
CA ASP A 536 -0.09 31.34 15.17
C ASP A 536 -0.50 31.90 16.54
N SER A 537 -0.10 33.14 16.84
CA SER A 537 -0.40 33.78 18.13
C SER A 537 -1.90 34.10 18.32
N GLY A 538 -2.70 34.04 17.25
CA GLY A 538 -4.16 34.12 17.30
C GLY A 538 -4.83 32.77 17.59
N TYR A 539 -4.08 31.67 17.70
CA TYR A 539 -4.62 30.33 17.90
C TYR A 539 -4.48 29.86 19.35
N PHE A 540 -5.61 29.62 20.02
CA PHE A 540 -5.63 29.25 21.44
C PHE A 540 -4.76 28.03 21.74
N PHE A 541 -4.82 26.98 20.90
CA PHE A 541 -4.09 25.75 21.13
C PHE A 541 -2.57 26.00 21.10
N HIS A 542 -2.12 26.82 20.15
CA HIS A 542 -0.70 27.17 20.05
C HIS A 542 -0.22 27.95 21.27
N ASN A 543 -1.00 28.96 21.70
CA ASN A 543 -0.67 29.76 22.86
C ASN A 543 -0.61 28.91 24.13
N ASP A 544 -1.63 28.08 24.38
CA ASP A 544 -1.66 27.17 25.53
C ASP A 544 -0.49 26.18 25.54
N CYS A 545 -0.14 25.60 24.38
CA CYS A 545 0.99 24.68 24.30
C CYS A 545 2.34 25.37 24.52
N THR A 546 2.51 26.59 24.01
CA THR A 546 3.74 27.37 24.17
C THR A 546 3.91 27.79 25.64
N ASP A 547 2.85 28.33 26.25
CA ASP A 547 2.88 28.84 27.62
C ASP A 547 3.14 27.74 28.66
N ARG A 548 2.72 26.51 28.37
CA ARG A 548 2.85 25.35 29.28
C ARG A 548 3.97 24.38 28.90
N GLY A 549 4.69 24.66 27.81
CA GLY A 549 5.80 23.80 27.34
C GLY A 549 5.36 22.41 26.88
N TYR A 550 4.23 22.32 26.19
CA TYR A 550 3.58 21.05 25.79
C TYR A 550 4.08 20.49 24.45
N TYR A 551 4.98 21.19 23.77
CA TYR A 551 5.56 20.73 22.50
C TYR A 551 6.76 19.80 22.72
N VAL A 552 6.92 18.87 21.77
CA VAL A 552 8.18 18.12 21.59
C VAL A 552 9.32 19.11 21.46
N LYS A 553 10.48 18.80 22.06
CA LYS A 553 11.65 19.67 22.04
C LYS A 553 12.67 19.20 21.01
N ASN A 554 13.49 20.12 20.50
CA ASN A 554 14.72 19.76 19.80
C ASN A 554 15.84 19.49 20.80
N LYS A 555 17.01 19.07 20.30
CA LYS A 555 18.21 18.82 21.13
C LYS A 555 18.71 20.02 21.95
N ASP A 556 18.34 21.24 21.55
CA ASP A 556 18.67 22.48 22.27
C ASP A 556 17.58 22.84 23.31
N GLU A 557 16.67 21.92 23.62
CA GLU A 557 15.54 22.07 24.55
C GLU A 557 14.53 23.17 24.16
N ARG A 558 14.52 23.61 22.91
CA ARG A 558 13.54 24.55 22.36
C ARG A 558 12.37 23.79 21.74
N ASP A 559 11.20 24.43 21.66
CA ASP A 559 10.04 23.85 20.96
C ASP A 559 10.43 23.47 19.53
N TYR A 560 10.20 22.21 19.17
CA TYR A 560 10.46 21.72 17.84
C TYR A 560 9.52 22.40 16.85
N GLU A 561 10.09 22.93 15.77
CA GLU A 561 9.37 23.55 14.67
C GLU A 561 9.66 22.78 13.39
N GLY A 562 8.59 22.41 12.69
CA GLY A 562 8.62 21.81 11.37
C GLY A 562 7.59 22.45 10.45
N TRP A 563 7.47 21.90 9.25
CA TRP A 563 6.49 22.31 8.25
C TRP A 563 5.51 21.18 8.01
N CYS A 564 4.22 21.50 7.99
CA CYS A 564 3.15 20.60 7.58
C CYS A 564 2.05 21.40 6.86
N TRP A 565 0.81 20.90 6.80
CA TRP A 565 -0.31 21.59 6.14
C TRP A 565 -0.51 23.07 6.50
N PRO A 566 -0.32 23.52 7.76
CA PRO A 566 -0.52 24.92 8.12
C PRO A 566 0.67 25.83 7.79
N GLY A 567 1.77 25.28 7.23
CA GLY A 567 3.08 25.91 7.19
C GLY A 567 3.87 25.62 8.47
N ALA A 568 4.49 26.65 9.07
CA ALA A 568 5.24 26.54 10.31
C ALA A 568 4.37 26.02 11.46
N THR A 569 4.82 24.93 12.09
CA THR A 569 4.00 24.09 12.96
C THR A 569 4.86 23.45 14.05
N SER A 570 4.28 23.21 15.22
CA SER A 570 4.90 22.44 16.31
C SER A 570 4.02 21.23 16.68
N TYR A 571 4.59 20.25 17.37
CA TYR A 571 3.95 18.95 17.58
C TYR A 571 3.74 18.70 19.06
N ALA A 572 2.51 18.37 19.45
CA ALA A 572 2.17 18.09 20.84
C ALA A 572 2.87 16.81 21.31
N ASP A 573 3.49 16.84 22.49
CA ASP A 573 4.17 15.67 23.03
C ASP A 573 3.22 14.75 23.81
N PHE A 574 2.56 13.82 23.11
CA PHE A 574 1.58 12.91 23.71
C PHE A 574 2.15 11.92 24.74
N PHE A 575 3.49 11.80 24.85
CA PHE A 575 4.11 11.01 25.91
C PHE A 575 4.00 11.69 27.27
N ASN A 576 3.82 13.02 27.30
CA ASN A 576 3.49 13.75 28.50
C ASN A 576 2.01 13.54 28.85
N PRO A 577 1.67 12.98 30.03
CA PRO A 577 0.28 12.74 30.42
C PRO A 577 -0.54 14.03 30.51
N ASP A 578 0.07 15.16 30.89
CA ASP A 578 -0.63 16.44 30.98
C ASP A 578 -1.01 16.97 29.58
N VAL A 579 -0.16 16.72 28.58
CA VAL A 579 -0.43 17.09 27.17
C VAL A 579 -1.53 16.22 26.60
N SER A 580 -1.46 14.90 26.82
CA SER A 580 -2.51 13.97 26.40
C SER A 580 -3.85 14.30 27.04
N GLN A 581 -3.88 14.59 28.34
CA GLN A 581 -5.08 15.02 29.04
C GLN A 581 -5.62 16.35 28.49
N TYR A 582 -4.76 17.35 28.29
CA TYR A 582 -5.14 18.65 27.74
C TYR A 582 -5.72 18.54 26.32
N TYR A 583 -5.10 17.72 25.46
CA TYR A 583 -5.56 17.45 24.10
C TYR A 583 -6.94 16.78 24.13
N ALA A 584 -7.08 15.76 24.98
CA ALA A 584 -8.34 15.05 25.17
C ALA A 584 -9.46 15.93 25.75
N ASP A 585 -9.12 16.94 26.59
CA ASP A 585 -10.09 17.93 27.07
C ASP A 585 -10.65 18.82 25.95
N GLN A 586 -9.91 19.04 24.85
CA GLN A 586 -10.39 19.89 23.75
C GLN A 586 -11.59 19.28 23.02
N TYR A 587 -11.85 17.98 23.18
CA TYR A 587 -13.04 17.33 22.63
C TYR A 587 -14.30 17.53 23.46
N GLN A 588 -14.22 18.09 24.66
CA GLN A 588 -15.41 18.32 25.48
C GLN A 588 -16.34 19.34 24.81
N LEU A 589 -17.66 19.13 24.89
CA LEU A 589 -18.65 19.95 24.16
C LEU A 589 -18.77 21.39 24.69
N ASP A 590 -18.22 21.69 25.87
CA ASP A 590 -18.09 23.06 26.37
C ASP A 590 -16.87 23.80 25.80
N LYS A 591 -15.87 23.08 25.27
CA LYS A 591 -14.71 23.64 24.58
C LYS A 591 -14.84 23.61 23.06
N PHE A 592 -15.42 22.53 22.53
CA PHE A 592 -15.70 22.35 21.09
C PHE A 592 -17.22 22.32 20.84
N ASP A 593 -17.87 23.39 21.25
CA ASP A 593 -19.33 23.61 21.25
C ASP A 593 -19.97 23.67 19.86
N THR A 594 -19.15 23.70 18.81
CA THR A 594 -19.54 23.61 17.40
C THR A 594 -19.64 22.17 16.88
N THR A 595 -19.53 21.18 17.77
CA THR A 595 -19.70 19.75 17.46
C THR A 595 -20.73 19.08 18.37
N THR A 596 -21.03 17.80 18.13
CA THR A 596 -21.90 16.98 18.98
C THR A 596 -21.23 15.64 19.32
N ALA A 597 -21.82 14.90 20.26
CA ALA A 597 -21.36 13.54 20.60
C ALA A 597 -21.42 12.55 19.42
N ASP A 598 -22.19 12.87 18.37
CA ASP A 598 -22.35 12.05 17.15
C ASP A 598 -21.35 12.41 16.04
N VAL A 599 -20.38 13.31 16.30
CA VAL A 599 -19.24 13.60 15.41
C VAL A 599 -18.04 12.73 15.78
N PHE A 600 -17.46 12.03 14.82
CA PHE A 600 -16.34 11.11 15.02
C PHE A 600 -15.06 11.61 14.32
N LEU A 601 -13.95 10.92 14.56
CA LEU A 601 -12.63 11.53 14.35
C LEU A 601 -11.76 10.72 13.38
N TRP A 602 -10.93 11.46 12.65
CA TRP A 602 -9.87 10.95 11.81
C TRP A 602 -8.55 11.58 12.27
N ASN A 603 -7.62 10.77 12.74
CA ASN A 603 -6.25 11.17 13.02
C ASN A 603 -5.37 10.80 11.82
N ASP A 604 -4.91 11.80 11.08
CA ASP A 604 -3.94 11.63 10.02
C ASP A 604 -2.60 12.28 10.42
N MET A 605 -1.59 12.10 9.56
CA MET A 605 -0.29 12.77 9.70
C MET A 605 0.42 12.47 11.04
N ASN A 606 0.08 11.35 11.68
CA ASN A 606 0.44 11.03 13.05
C ASN A 606 1.60 10.03 13.19
N GLU A 607 2.42 9.87 12.15
CA GLU A 607 3.68 9.14 12.22
C GLU A 607 4.68 9.67 13.26
N PRO A 608 4.93 10.99 13.44
CA PRO A 608 4.32 12.19 12.84
C PRO A 608 4.92 12.60 11.50
N SER A 609 4.07 13.10 10.60
CA SER A 609 4.52 13.63 9.30
C SER A 609 5.06 15.06 9.43
N VAL A 610 6.28 15.28 8.94
CA VAL A 610 6.99 16.58 8.93
C VAL A 610 7.55 16.82 7.53
N PHE A 611 6.98 17.72 6.74
CA PHE A 611 7.30 17.89 5.32
C PHE A 611 8.76 18.26 5.04
N ASN A 612 9.39 19.00 5.94
CA ASN A 612 10.79 19.40 5.84
C ASN A 612 11.72 18.57 6.75
N GLY A 613 11.22 17.50 7.37
CA GLY A 613 12.01 16.61 8.20
C GLY A 613 12.63 15.46 7.40
N PRO A 614 13.66 14.78 7.96
CA PRO A 614 14.22 13.59 7.33
C PRO A 614 13.14 12.52 7.16
N GLU A 615 13.11 11.86 6.00
CA GLU A 615 12.12 10.80 5.70
C GLU A 615 10.66 11.27 5.90
N VAL A 616 10.41 12.58 5.83
CA VAL A 616 9.12 13.22 6.09
C VAL A 616 8.62 12.99 7.53
N THR A 617 9.53 12.90 8.50
CA THR A 617 9.21 12.77 9.92
C THR A 617 10.13 13.59 10.84
N MET A 618 9.94 13.51 12.15
CA MET A 618 10.73 14.23 13.15
C MET A 618 12.20 13.80 13.15
N LEU A 619 13.07 14.73 13.55
CA LEU A 619 14.47 14.43 13.81
C LEU A 619 14.60 13.38 14.94
N LYS A 620 15.53 12.43 14.78
CA LYS A 620 15.75 11.34 15.74
C LYS A 620 16.17 11.82 17.13
N ASP A 621 16.85 12.97 17.22
CA ASP A 621 17.37 13.59 18.45
C ASP A 621 16.41 14.63 19.05
N ASN A 622 15.16 14.71 18.56
CA ASN A 622 14.11 15.42 19.26
C ASN A 622 13.84 14.76 20.62
N ILE A 623 13.56 15.56 21.64
CA ILE A 623 13.42 15.13 23.03
C ILE A 623 11.93 15.15 23.41
N HIS A 624 11.48 14.01 23.92
CA HIS A 624 10.15 13.78 24.47
C HIS A 624 10.16 13.77 26.00
N PHE A 625 8.96 13.77 26.57
CA PHE A 625 8.71 13.65 28.00
C PHE A 625 9.52 12.51 28.64
N GLY A 626 10.15 12.81 29.78
CA GLY A 626 11.04 11.87 30.46
C GLY A 626 12.48 11.85 29.93
N GLY A 627 12.81 12.67 28.93
CA GLY A 627 14.16 12.75 28.36
C GLY A 627 14.45 11.70 27.30
N TRP A 628 13.42 11.00 26.80
CA TRP A 628 13.55 10.04 25.71
C TRP A 628 13.79 10.76 24.38
N GLU A 629 14.65 10.19 23.54
CA GLU A 629 14.81 10.68 22.18
C GLU A 629 13.69 10.17 21.28
N HIS A 630 13.40 10.88 20.19
CA HIS A 630 12.38 10.47 19.24
C HIS A 630 12.68 9.10 18.63
N ARG A 631 13.96 8.74 18.45
CA ARG A 631 14.36 7.40 17.99
C ARG A 631 13.82 6.26 18.87
N ASP A 632 13.64 6.51 20.17
CA ASP A 632 13.21 5.49 21.13
C ASP A 632 11.70 5.24 21.04
N VAL A 633 10.95 6.27 20.62
CA VAL A 633 9.48 6.30 20.75
C VAL A 633 8.75 6.60 19.44
N HIS A 634 9.44 6.74 18.31
CA HIS A 634 8.90 7.13 17.01
C HIS A 634 7.61 6.38 16.65
N ASN A 635 7.66 5.04 16.58
CA ASN A 635 6.51 4.21 16.21
C ASN A 635 5.34 4.25 17.22
N LEU A 636 5.57 4.73 18.44
CA LEU A 636 4.54 4.88 19.47
C LEU A 636 3.84 6.25 19.42
N TYR A 637 4.38 7.23 18.71
CA TYR A 637 3.82 8.58 18.68
C TYR A 637 2.37 8.57 18.17
N GLY A 638 2.11 7.91 17.04
CA GLY A 638 0.76 7.76 16.50
C GLY A 638 -0.17 7.00 17.44
N HIS A 639 0.32 5.97 18.13
CA HIS A 639 -0.46 5.25 19.14
C HIS A 639 -0.88 6.16 20.30
N LYS A 640 0.03 7.03 20.77
CA LYS A 640 -0.28 7.98 21.85
C LYS A 640 -1.25 9.09 21.42
N HIS A 641 -1.18 9.54 20.18
CA HIS A 641 -2.17 10.44 19.62
C HIS A 641 -3.57 9.81 19.59
N ILE A 642 -3.67 8.55 19.18
CA ILE A 642 -4.94 7.79 19.20
C ILE A 642 -5.48 7.67 20.64
N GLU A 643 -4.63 7.32 21.61
CA GLU A 643 -5.03 7.18 23.02
C GLU A 643 -5.63 8.49 23.56
N ALA A 644 -4.99 9.63 23.29
CA ALA A 644 -5.51 10.94 23.69
C ALA A 644 -6.85 11.27 23.01
N THR A 645 -6.98 11.01 21.71
CA THR A 645 -8.26 11.20 21.01
C THR A 645 -9.35 10.30 21.60
N PHE A 646 -9.06 9.01 21.84
CA PHE A 646 -10.00 8.04 22.40
C PHE A 646 -10.52 8.47 23.77
N ASP A 647 -9.63 8.85 24.67
CA ASP A 647 -10.00 9.35 26.00
C ASP A 647 -10.91 10.58 25.90
N GLY A 648 -10.58 11.53 25.01
CA GLY A 648 -11.41 12.72 24.78
C GLY A 648 -12.83 12.39 24.36
N LEU A 649 -13.02 11.44 23.44
CA LEU A 649 -14.34 11.03 22.95
C LEU A 649 -15.15 10.24 23.97
N VAL A 650 -14.49 9.36 24.74
CA VAL A 650 -15.15 8.64 25.84
C VAL A 650 -15.66 9.65 26.87
N ARG A 651 -14.82 10.59 27.31
CA ARG A 651 -15.20 11.62 28.28
C ARG A 651 -16.27 12.58 27.76
N ARG A 652 -16.21 12.97 26.47
CA ARG A 652 -17.22 13.81 25.80
C ARG A 652 -18.63 13.23 25.91
N SER A 653 -18.75 11.90 25.95
CA SER A 653 -20.03 11.20 26.09
C SER A 653 -20.39 10.80 27.53
N GLY A 654 -19.57 11.19 28.53
CA GLY A 654 -19.72 10.75 29.91
C GLY A 654 -19.43 9.26 30.13
N GLY A 655 -18.63 8.64 29.24
CA GLY A 655 -18.30 7.22 29.30
C GLY A 655 -19.38 6.28 28.76
N VAL A 656 -20.41 6.82 28.08
CA VAL A 656 -21.56 6.05 27.62
C VAL A 656 -21.37 5.51 26.20
N GLN A 657 -20.90 6.34 25.27
CA GLN A 657 -20.87 6.04 23.84
C GLN A 657 -19.51 5.45 23.42
N ARG A 658 -19.53 4.45 22.54
CA ARG A 658 -18.32 3.91 21.91
C ARG A 658 -17.76 4.93 20.90
N PRO A 659 -16.47 5.27 20.95
CA PRO A 659 -15.85 6.16 19.98
C PRO A 659 -15.55 5.44 18.67
N PHE A 660 -15.46 6.21 17.59
CA PHE A 660 -14.90 5.77 16.32
C PHE A 660 -13.78 6.74 15.94
N ILE A 661 -12.60 6.18 15.70
CA ILE A 661 -11.40 6.90 15.29
C ILE A 661 -10.83 6.13 14.10
N LEU A 662 -10.47 6.83 13.04
CA LEU A 662 -9.61 6.28 11.99
C LEU A 662 -8.20 6.85 12.17
N SER A 663 -7.17 6.00 12.11
CA SER A 663 -5.77 6.41 12.24
C SER A 663 -4.90 5.92 11.10
N ARG A 664 -3.89 6.72 10.70
CA ARG A 664 -2.88 6.29 9.72
C ARG A 664 -1.78 5.50 10.41
N ALA A 665 -0.98 6.19 11.23
CA ALA A 665 0.03 5.56 12.05
C ALA A 665 -0.62 4.76 13.18
N HIS A 666 -0.02 3.63 13.52
CA HIS A 666 -0.51 2.73 14.55
C HIS A 666 0.63 1.82 15.04
N PHE A 667 0.41 1.18 16.17
CA PHE A 667 1.37 0.24 16.77
C PHE A 667 0.62 -0.94 17.40
N ALA A 668 1.37 -1.93 17.91
CA ALA A 668 0.80 -3.02 18.69
C ALA A 668 -0.04 -2.47 19.85
N GLY A 669 -1.34 -2.77 19.85
CA GLY A 669 -2.31 -2.27 20.83
C GLY A 669 -3.28 -1.22 20.28
N SER A 670 -3.02 -0.61 19.12
CA SER A 670 -3.93 0.39 18.50
C SER A 670 -5.31 -0.17 18.16
N GLN A 671 -5.46 -1.49 18.00
CA GLN A 671 -6.75 -2.15 17.74
C GLN A 671 -7.80 -1.93 18.85
N ARG A 672 -7.38 -1.46 20.04
CA ARG A 672 -8.29 -1.10 21.13
C ARG A 672 -9.01 0.24 20.92
N PHE A 673 -8.50 1.08 20.01
CA PHE A 673 -8.82 2.51 20.00
C PHE A 673 -9.07 3.13 18.62
N ALA A 674 -8.47 2.60 17.54
CA ALA A 674 -8.69 3.07 16.16
C ALA A 674 -9.09 1.94 15.20
N ALA A 675 -9.81 2.27 14.13
CA ALA A 675 -9.70 1.61 12.83
C ALA A 675 -8.46 2.15 12.09
N ILE A 676 -7.94 1.41 11.11
CA ILE A 676 -6.86 1.91 10.24
C ILE A 676 -7.24 1.82 8.77
N TRP A 677 -6.51 2.56 7.94
CA TRP A 677 -6.47 2.35 6.51
C TRP A 677 -5.04 2.34 6.01
N THR A 678 -4.84 1.78 4.82
CA THR A 678 -3.51 1.57 4.21
C THR A 678 -2.84 2.83 3.64
N GLY A 679 -3.32 4.02 4.02
CA GLY A 679 -2.77 5.29 3.56
C GLY A 679 -3.08 5.62 2.09
N ASP A 680 -2.25 6.49 1.52
CA ASP A 680 -2.42 7.11 0.21
C ASP A 680 -2.08 6.16 -0.95
N ASN A 681 -3.02 5.27 -1.27
CA ASN A 681 -2.91 4.34 -2.39
C ASN A 681 -3.21 5.01 -3.76
N ALA A 682 -2.93 4.33 -4.88
CA ALA A 682 -3.21 4.85 -6.22
C ALA A 682 -4.42 4.16 -6.87
N ALA A 683 -5.11 4.86 -7.75
CA ALA A 683 -6.22 4.38 -8.57
C ALA A 683 -5.75 3.43 -9.68
N GLU A 684 -5.13 2.31 -9.28
CA GLU A 684 -4.54 1.30 -10.15
C GLU A 684 -4.88 -0.12 -9.69
N TRP A 685 -4.98 -1.07 -10.63
CA TRP A 685 -5.27 -2.48 -10.35
C TRP A 685 -4.26 -3.14 -9.40
N GLY A 686 -2.99 -2.72 -9.43
CA GLY A 686 -1.96 -3.22 -8.52
C GLY A 686 -2.24 -2.84 -7.06
N HIS A 687 -2.75 -1.63 -6.81
CA HIS A 687 -3.13 -1.17 -5.48
C HIS A 687 -4.44 -1.82 -4.99
N LEU A 688 -5.40 -2.07 -5.90
CA LEU A 688 -6.57 -2.89 -5.60
C LEU A 688 -6.14 -4.31 -5.14
N GLN A 689 -5.19 -4.94 -5.84
CA GLN A 689 -4.64 -6.23 -5.43
C GLN A 689 -3.93 -6.17 -4.07
N ALA A 690 -3.11 -5.14 -3.86
CA ALA A 690 -2.37 -4.96 -2.61
C ALA A 690 -3.29 -4.75 -1.40
N SER A 691 -4.46 -4.11 -1.57
CA SER A 691 -5.40 -3.84 -0.49
C SER A 691 -5.82 -5.09 0.29
N VAL A 692 -6.05 -6.21 -0.42
CA VAL A 692 -6.41 -7.50 0.21
C VAL A 692 -5.25 -8.04 1.04
N LYS A 693 -4.04 -8.01 0.47
CA LYS A 693 -2.82 -8.51 1.12
C LYS A 693 -2.50 -7.73 2.39
N MET A 694 -2.56 -6.41 2.32
CA MET A 694 -2.29 -5.52 3.44
C MET A 694 -3.36 -5.68 4.54
N CYS A 695 -4.65 -5.74 4.19
CA CYS A 695 -5.68 -5.99 5.20
C CYS A 695 -5.53 -7.36 5.86
N LEU A 696 -5.06 -8.38 5.13
CA LEU A 696 -4.76 -9.70 5.69
C LEU A 696 -3.57 -9.68 6.65
N SER A 697 -2.49 -8.97 6.32
CA SER A 697 -1.34 -8.86 7.23
C SER A 697 -1.72 -8.13 8.51
N GLU A 698 -2.49 -7.04 8.41
CA GLU A 698 -3.00 -6.30 9.57
C GLU A 698 -3.93 -7.16 10.43
N ALA A 699 -4.84 -7.89 9.80
CA ALA A 699 -5.74 -8.80 10.50
C ALA A 699 -4.97 -9.89 11.27
N VAL A 700 -3.93 -10.47 10.69
CA VAL A 700 -3.06 -11.46 11.37
C VAL A 700 -2.27 -10.82 12.52
N ALA A 701 -1.85 -9.56 12.37
CA ALA A 701 -1.18 -8.78 13.42
C ALA A 701 -2.14 -8.32 14.55
N GLY A 702 -3.45 -8.57 14.41
CA GLY A 702 -4.47 -8.21 15.41
C GLY A 702 -5.28 -6.98 15.07
N MET A 703 -4.90 -6.24 14.02
CA MET A 703 -5.56 -5.04 13.56
C MET A 703 -6.65 -5.38 12.54
N SER A 704 -7.73 -6.04 13.01
CA SER A 704 -8.79 -6.52 12.13
C SER A 704 -9.66 -5.45 11.50
N PHE A 705 -9.70 -4.24 12.05
CA PHE A 705 -10.49 -3.14 11.50
C PHE A 705 -9.69 -2.30 10.51
N CYS A 706 -9.28 -2.93 9.42
CA CYS A 706 -8.44 -2.35 8.37
C CYS A 706 -9.19 -2.22 7.03
N GLY A 707 -8.82 -1.22 6.24
CA GLY A 707 -9.35 -1.00 4.89
C GLY A 707 -8.37 -0.26 3.97
N ALA A 708 -8.81 0.02 2.76
CA ALA A 708 -8.07 0.81 1.78
C ALA A 708 -9.01 1.78 1.08
N ASP A 709 -8.49 2.92 0.63
CA ASP A 709 -9.33 3.93 -0.01
C ASP A 709 -9.93 3.42 -1.32
N VAL A 710 -11.26 3.37 -1.35
CA VAL A 710 -12.02 2.81 -2.46
C VAL A 710 -11.96 3.73 -3.68
N GLY A 711 -11.48 3.16 -4.79
CA GLY A 711 -11.16 3.87 -6.02
C GLY A 711 -9.70 4.34 -6.12
N GLY A 712 -8.91 4.22 -5.05
CA GLY A 712 -7.52 4.68 -4.97
C GLY A 712 -7.38 6.18 -4.75
N PHE A 713 -6.58 6.63 -3.78
CA PHE A 713 -6.44 8.04 -3.38
C PHE A 713 -5.86 8.90 -4.51
N PHE A 714 -4.72 8.52 -5.08
CA PHE A 714 -4.09 9.22 -6.20
C PHE A 714 -4.65 8.77 -7.56
N GLY A 715 -4.81 9.72 -8.48
CA GLY A 715 -5.22 9.42 -9.86
C GLY A 715 -6.74 9.23 -10.03
N ASN A 716 -7.15 8.88 -11.25
CA ASN A 716 -8.57 8.74 -11.61
C ASN A 716 -8.81 7.32 -12.13
N PRO A 717 -9.61 6.48 -11.43
CA PRO A 717 -9.90 5.13 -11.89
C PRO A 717 -10.78 5.16 -13.13
N ASP A 718 -10.61 4.20 -14.03
CA ASP A 718 -11.60 3.92 -15.05
C ASP A 718 -12.86 3.27 -14.44
N ALA A 719 -13.92 3.13 -15.24
CA ALA A 719 -15.20 2.60 -14.76
C ALA A 719 -15.08 1.16 -14.25
N GLU A 720 -14.31 0.30 -14.91
CA GLU A 720 -14.15 -1.10 -14.51
C GLU A 720 -13.40 -1.19 -13.17
N LEU A 721 -12.30 -0.46 -13.03
CA LEU A 721 -11.54 -0.41 -11.79
C LEU A 721 -12.39 0.14 -10.64
N PHE A 722 -13.16 1.21 -10.90
CA PHE A 722 -14.07 1.78 -9.92
C PHE A 722 -15.11 0.75 -9.45
N GLU A 723 -15.78 0.06 -10.38
CA GLU A 723 -16.72 -1.03 -10.06
C GLU A 723 -16.07 -2.12 -9.20
N ARG A 724 -14.90 -2.62 -9.61
CA ARG A 724 -14.20 -3.69 -8.86
C ARG A 724 -13.71 -3.25 -7.50
N TRP A 725 -13.36 -1.98 -7.33
CA TRP A 725 -12.94 -1.47 -6.03
C TRP A 725 -14.08 -1.45 -5.03
N TYR A 726 -15.29 -1.05 -5.43
CA TYR A 726 -16.47 -1.12 -4.54
C TYR A 726 -16.84 -2.56 -4.21
N GLN A 727 -16.70 -3.48 -5.18
CA GLN A 727 -16.95 -4.90 -4.94
C GLN A 727 -15.97 -5.50 -3.94
N ALA A 728 -14.67 -5.18 -4.04
CA ALA A 728 -13.68 -5.62 -3.06
C ALA A 728 -13.88 -4.94 -1.70
N GLY A 729 -14.04 -3.61 -1.69
CA GLY A 729 -14.20 -2.79 -0.49
C GLY A 729 -15.43 -3.16 0.33
N ALA A 730 -16.53 -3.57 -0.31
CA ALA A 730 -17.73 -4.06 0.38
C ALA A 730 -17.44 -5.28 1.29
N PHE A 731 -16.36 -6.04 1.01
CA PHE A 731 -15.92 -7.18 1.80
C PHE A 731 -14.65 -6.94 2.62
N LEU A 732 -14.10 -5.71 2.64
CA LEU A 732 -13.03 -5.33 3.56
C LEU A 732 -13.62 -4.81 4.90
N PRO A 733 -12.96 -5.03 6.04
CA PRO A 733 -13.49 -4.63 7.35
C PRO A 733 -13.87 -3.15 7.44
N PHE A 734 -12.97 -2.23 7.04
CA PHE A 734 -13.26 -0.81 6.92
C PHE A 734 -13.53 -0.41 5.45
N PHE A 735 -14.66 0.25 5.19
CA PHE A 735 -15.17 0.51 3.83
C PHE A 735 -15.40 2.00 3.57
N ARG A 736 -14.37 2.68 3.06
CA ARG A 736 -14.37 4.12 2.74
C ARG A 736 -13.93 4.38 1.31
N ALA A 737 -14.68 5.19 0.56
CA ALA A 737 -14.16 5.86 -0.63
C ALA A 737 -13.55 7.20 -0.25
N HIS A 738 -12.33 7.48 -0.71
CA HIS A 738 -11.60 8.73 -0.45
C HIS A 738 -10.67 9.04 -1.62
N SER A 739 -10.34 10.30 -1.87
CA SER A 739 -9.59 10.72 -3.07
C SER A 739 -8.81 12.01 -2.86
N HIS A 740 -7.65 12.11 -3.51
CA HIS A 740 -6.77 13.27 -3.47
C HIS A 740 -7.42 14.54 -4.07
N ILE A 741 -6.93 15.72 -3.70
CA ILE A 741 -7.48 17.03 -4.10
C ILE A 741 -7.56 17.23 -5.62
N ASP A 742 -6.54 16.77 -6.35
CA ASP A 742 -6.43 16.90 -7.81
C ASP A 742 -7.33 15.92 -8.60
N THR A 743 -8.01 15.01 -7.92
CA THR A 743 -8.87 14.03 -8.58
C THR A 743 -10.20 14.65 -8.99
N ARG A 744 -10.78 14.11 -10.07
CA ARG A 744 -12.16 14.44 -10.43
C ARG A 744 -13.08 13.94 -9.32
N ARG A 745 -14.18 14.68 -9.11
CA ARG A 745 -15.32 14.19 -8.35
C ARG A 745 -15.75 12.83 -8.89
N ARG A 746 -15.99 11.90 -7.97
CA ARG A 746 -16.25 10.50 -8.30
C ARG A 746 -17.24 9.83 -7.36
N GLU A 747 -18.15 10.62 -6.79
CA GLU A 747 -19.35 10.05 -6.17
C GLU A 747 -20.10 9.18 -7.20
N PRO A 748 -20.73 8.05 -6.80
CA PRO A 748 -21.13 7.01 -7.74
C PRO A 748 -22.04 7.46 -8.90
N TRP A 749 -22.91 8.45 -8.67
CA TRP A 749 -23.83 9.01 -9.67
C TRP A 749 -23.16 9.86 -10.76
N LEU A 750 -21.85 10.11 -10.66
CA LEU A 750 -21.09 10.81 -11.70
C LEU A 750 -20.60 9.88 -12.80
N PHE A 751 -20.70 8.57 -12.60
CA PHE A 751 -20.42 7.56 -13.61
C PHE A 751 -21.67 7.21 -14.42
N PRO A 752 -21.52 6.54 -15.59
CA PRO A 752 -22.65 5.99 -16.31
C PRO A 752 -23.54 5.11 -15.42
N GLU A 753 -24.85 5.10 -15.68
CA GLU A 753 -25.84 4.41 -14.85
C GLU A 753 -25.49 2.94 -14.58
N ALA A 754 -24.95 2.23 -15.59
CA ALA A 754 -24.52 0.84 -15.42
C ALA A 754 -23.45 0.67 -14.32
N THR A 755 -22.47 1.57 -14.26
CA THR A 755 -21.41 1.56 -13.24
C THR A 755 -21.98 1.95 -11.88
N MET A 756 -22.82 3.00 -11.83
CA MET A 756 -23.50 3.40 -10.60
C MET A 756 -24.33 2.24 -10.02
N MET A 757 -25.01 1.45 -10.86
CA MET A 757 -25.79 0.28 -10.41
C MET A 757 -24.92 -0.82 -9.81
N VAL A 758 -23.75 -1.10 -10.39
CA VAL A 758 -22.79 -2.08 -9.82
C VAL A 758 -22.30 -1.61 -8.45
N VAL A 759 -21.97 -0.33 -8.33
CA VAL A 759 -21.53 0.28 -7.06
C VAL A 759 -22.65 0.26 -6.02
N ARG A 760 -23.88 0.63 -6.41
CA ARG A 760 -25.07 0.55 -5.56
C ARG A 760 -25.29 -0.88 -5.06
N ASP A 761 -25.19 -1.88 -5.93
CA ASP A 761 -25.36 -3.29 -5.55
C ASP A 761 -24.30 -3.74 -4.55
N ALA A 762 -23.02 -3.40 -4.76
CA ALA A 762 -21.94 -3.71 -3.83
C ALA A 762 -22.17 -3.09 -2.43
N ILE A 763 -22.58 -1.82 -2.38
CA ILE A 763 -22.92 -1.14 -1.12
C ILE A 763 -24.13 -1.82 -0.47
N ARG A 764 -25.22 -2.05 -1.19
CA ARG A 764 -26.42 -2.70 -0.63
C ARG A 764 -26.13 -4.11 -0.12
N ARG A 765 -25.25 -4.87 -0.79
CA ARG A 765 -24.75 -6.16 -0.30
C ARG A 765 -24.06 -6.00 1.04
N ARG A 766 -23.12 -5.06 1.19
CA ARG A 766 -22.47 -4.76 2.48
C ARG A 766 -23.51 -4.51 3.58
N TYR A 767 -24.51 -3.67 3.32
CA TYR A 767 -25.58 -3.39 4.29
C TYR A 767 -26.38 -4.64 4.67
N SER A 768 -26.62 -5.53 3.71
CA SER A 768 -27.32 -6.79 3.98
C SER A 768 -26.56 -7.71 4.95
N TYR A 769 -25.22 -7.65 4.91
CA TYR A 769 -24.31 -8.45 5.75
C TYR A 769 -23.95 -7.77 7.07
N LEU A 770 -24.47 -6.58 7.39
CA LEU A 770 -24.12 -5.88 8.63
C LEU A 770 -24.33 -6.70 9.92
N PRO A 771 -25.42 -7.49 10.09
CA PRO A 771 -25.56 -8.36 11.27
C PRO A 771 -24.43 -9.38 11.42
N PHE A 772 -23.94 -9.91 10.29
CA PHE A 772 -22.82 -10.83 10.24
C PHE A 772 -21.51 -10.13 10.59
N TRP A 773 -21.21 -9.00 9.95
CA TRP A 773 -20.03 -8.18 10.28
C TRP A 773 -19.99 -7.80 11.76
N TYR A 774 -21.12 -7.35 12.29
CA TYR A 774 -21.25 -6.93 13.68
C TYR A 774 -21.02 -8.09 14.66
N THR A 775 -21.56 -9.27 14.33
CA THR A 775 -21.31 -10.49 15.11
C THR A 775 -19.83 -10.88 15.09
N LEU A 776 -19.16 -10.82 13.93
CA LEU A 776 -17.73 -11.12 13.85
C LEU A 776 -16.88 -10.16 14.68
N PHE A 777 -17.21 -8.86 14.71
CA PHE A 777 -16.47 -7.89 15.51
C PHE A 777 -16.68 -8.07 17.02
N PHE A 778 -17.89 -8.44 17.44
CA PHE A 778 -18.14 -8.86 18.83
C PHE A 778 -17.31 -10.09 19.22
N GLU A 779 -17.27 -11.09 18.34
CA GLU A 779 -16.46 -12.30 18.57
C GLU A 779 -14.96 -12.00 18.54
N HIS A 780 -14.53 -11.06 17.69
CA HIS A 780 -13.14 -10.58 17.63
C HIS A 780 -12.71 -9.94 18.96
N GLU A 781 -13.50 -9.03 19.54
CA GLU A 781 -13.19 -8.42 20.85
C GLU A 781 -13.01 -9.50 21.93
N ARG A 782 -13.87 -10.52 21.93
CA ARG A 782 -13.87 -11.56 22.97
C ARG A 782 -12.78 -12.61 22.81
N THR A 783 -12.37 -12.90 21.59
CA THR A 783 -11.50 -14.04 21.29
C THR A 783 -10.16 -13.68 20.66
N GLY A 784 -10.00 -12.43 20.21
CA GLY A 784 -8.86 -11.97 19.41
C GLY A 784 -8.80 -12.56 18.00
N ARG A 785 -9.74 -13.42 17.61
CA ARG A 785 -9.72 -14.04 16.28
C ARG A 785 -9.97 -13.00 15.21
N PRO A 786 -9.17 -12.95 14.13
CA PRO A 786 -9.35 -11.91 13.12
C PRO A 786 -10.72 -11.99 12.43
N VAL A 787 -11.27 -10.85 12.03
CA VAL A 787 -12.56 -10.79 11.30
C VAL A 787 -12.36 -11.28 9.87
N MET A 788 -11.40 -10.68 9.17
CA MET A 788 -10.88 -11.12 7.88
C MET A 788 -9.71 -12.07 8.12
N ARG A 789 -9.67 -13.23 7.44
CA ARG A 789 -8.69 -14.26 7.74
C ARG A 789 -8.04 -14.83 6.47
N PRO A 790 -6.71 -15.06 6.47
CA PRO A 790 -6.09 -15.93 5.47
C PRO A 790 -6.65 -17.34 5.58
N LEU A 791 -6.75 -18.06 4.46
CA LEU A 791 -7.31 -19.42 4.43
C LEU A 791 -6.57 -20.38 5.38
N LEU A 792 -5.25 -20.23 5.53
CA LEU A 792 -4.41 -21.06 6.40
C LEU A 792 -4.87 -21.06 7.87
N THR A 793 -5.55 -20.01 8.32
CA THR A 793 -6.03 -19.91 9.70
C THR A 793 -7.11 -20.95 10.02
N HIS A 794 -7.87 -21.36 9.00
CA HIS A 794 -8.93 -22.36 9.12
C HIS A 794 -8.54 -23.71 8.51
N TYR A 795 -7.63 -23.70 7.54
CA TYR A 795 -7.13 -24.89 6.82
C TYR A 795 -5.62 -25.09 7.00
N PRO A 796 -5.10 -25.25 8.23
CA PRO A 796 -3.66 -25.28 8.48
C PRO A 796 -2.95 -26.51 7.89
N LEU A 797 -3.69 -27.58 7.57
CA LEU A 797 -3.13 -28.79 6.95
C LEU A 797 -3.00 -28.69 5.43
N ASP A 798 -3.60 -27.67 4.81
CA ASP A 798 -3.55 -27.44 3.38
C ASP A 798 -2.43 -26.47 3.02
N LYS A 799 -1.30 -27.01 2.53
CA LYS A 799 -0.10 -26.20 2.26
C LYS A 799 -0.30 -25.21 1.12
N GLU A 800 -1.25 -25.45 0.21
CA GLU A 800 -1.54 -24.51 -0.87
C GLU A 800 -2.08 -23.19 -0.32
N THR A 801 -2.81 -23.21 0.81
CA THR A 801 -3.41 -22.00 1.37
C THR A 801 -2.41 -21.04 2.01
N TYR A 802 -1.14 -21.44 2.15
CA TYR A 802 -0.13 -20.64 2.87
C TYR A 802 0.29 -19.41 2.07
N ALA A 803 0.29 -19.52 0.74
CA ALA A 803 0.69 -18.46 -0.17
C ALA A 803 -0.50 -17.71 -0.80
N ILE A 804 -1.73 -18.09 -0.46
CA ILE A 804 -2.92 -17.45 -1.00
C ILE A 804 -3.21 -16.16 -0.25
N ASP A 805 -3.05 -15.03 -0.95
CA ASP A 805 -3.18 -13.68 -0.41
C ASP A 805 -4.18 -12.80 -1.19
N TYR A 806 -4.95 -13.42 -2.08
CA TYR A 806 -5.84 -12.74 -3.02
C TYR A 806 -7.32 -13.15 -2.86
N GLU A 807 -7.57 -14.11 -1.98
CA GLU A 807 -8.88 -14.51 -1.45
C GLU A 807 -8.73 -14.74 0.05
N PHE A 808 -9.84 -14.63 0.75
CA PHE A 808 -9.86 -14.60 2.20
C PHE A 808 -11.16 -15.14 2.75
N LEU A 809 -11.15 -15.50 4.03
CA LEU A 809 -12.34 -15.83 4.77
C LEU A 809 -12.84 -14.60 5.54
N LEU A 810 -14.16 -14.48 5.66
CA LEU A 810 -14.79 -13.67 6.71
C LEU A 810 -15.35 -14.61 7.76
N GLY A 811 -14.80 -14.52 8.97
CA GLY A 811 -15.02 -15.54 9.99
C GLY A 811 -14.61 -16.93 9.50
N ASP A 812 -15.43 -17.92 9.77
CA ASP A 812 -15.37 -19.26 9.18
C ASP A 812 -16.59 -19.54 8.28
N VAL A 813 -17.23 -18.48 7.76
CA VAL A 813 -18.55 -18.56 7.11
C VAL A 813 -18.48 -18.26 5.62
N LEU A 814 -17.80 -17.18 5.22
CA LEU A 814 -17.70 -16.79 3.82
C LEU A 814 -16.27 -16.91 3.30
N LEU A 815 -16.11 -17.41 2.08
CA LEU A 815 -14.91 -17.27 1.26
C LEU A 815 -15.16 -16.20 0.20
N VAL A 816 -14.26 -15.23 0.10
CA VAL A 816 -14.36 -14.08 -0.78
C VAL A 816 -13.15 -14.06 -1.73
N ARG A 817 -13.41 -14.09 -3.04
CA ARG A 817 -12.41 -13.93 -4.10
C ARG A 817 -12.81 -12.74 -4.98
N PRO A 818 -12.43 -11.49 -4.62
CA PRO A 818 -12.76 -10.34 -5.45
C PRO A 818 -12.08 -10.44 -6.83
N VAL A 819 -12.64 -9.79 -7.84
CA VAL A 819 -12.01 -9.68 -9.16
C VAL A 819 -10.97 -8.56 -9.11
N LEU A 820 -9.69 -8.93 -9.15
CA LEU A 820 -8.58 -8.00 -8.93
C LEU A 820 -7.76 -7.70 -10.21
N GLN A 821 -8.23 -8.11 -11.38
CA GLN A 821 -7.53 -7.94 -12.66
C GLN A 821 -8.43 -7.29 -13.70
N GLN A 822 -7.84 -6.47 -14.56
CA GLN A 822 -8.56 -5.76 -15.62
C GLN A 822 -9.01 -6.70 -16.75
N GLY A 823 -10.23 -6.49 -17.24
CA GLY A 823 -10.74 -7.10 -18.47
C GLY A 823 -10.97 -8.62 -18.38
N VAL A 824 -11.03 -9.19 -17.18
CA VAL A 824 -11.20 -10.63 -16.99
C VAL A 824 -12.67 -11.04 -16.99
N SER A 825 -12.99 -12.13 -17.69
CA SER A 825 -14.32 -12.76 -17.71
C SER A 825 -14.38 -14.05 -16.87
N LYS A 826 -13.28 -14.42 -16.23
CA LYS A 826 -13.15 -15.58 -15.35
C LYS A 826 -12.04 -15.36 -14.34
N VAL A 827 -12.18 -15.96 -13.16
CA VAL A 827 -11.15 -15.99 -12.12
C VAL A 827 -11.02 -17.41 -11.58
N ASP A 828 -9.82 -17.78 -11.13
CA ASP A 828 -9.62 -19.02 -10.40
C ASP A 828 -9.86 -18.77 -8.91
N VAL A 829 -10.73 -19.59 -8.32
CA VAL A 829 -11.04 -19.62 -6.88
C VAL A 829 -10.46 -20.90 -6.31
N TYR A 830 -9.78 -20.84 -5.17
CA TYR A 830 -9.29 -22.04 -4.50
C TYR A 830 -10.24 -22.45 -3.37
N PHE A 831 -10.78 -23.66 -3.46
CA PHE A 831 -11.63 -24.24 -2.42
C PHE A 831 -10.79 -25.16 -1.52
N PRO A 832 -10.57 -24.82 -0.24
CA PRO A 832 -9.56 -25.49 0.58
C PRO A 832 -9.86 -26.96 0.91
N SER A 833 -8.81 -27.75 1.09
CA SER A 833 -8.85 -29.11 1.62
C SER A 833 -8.77 -29.13 3.15
N VAL A 834 -9.52 -30.04 3.78
CA VAL A 834 -9.53 -30.21 5.25
C VAL A 834 -8.39 -31.11 5.73
N ASP A 835 -7.99 -32.12 4.95
CA ASP A 835 -7.04 -33.17 5.36
C ASP A 835 -5.79 -33.27 4.47
N GLY A 836 -5.59 -32.31 3.57
CA GLY A 836 -4.51 -32.32 2.57
C GLY A 836 -4.61 -33.46 1.53
N LYS A 837 -5.71 -34.23 1.52
CA LYS A 837 -5.94 -35.41 0.68
C LYS A 837 -7.24 -35.32 -0.12
N LYS A 838 -7.54 -34.12 -0.64
CA LYS A 838 -8.62 -33.82 -1.61
C LYS A 838 -10.05 -33.93 -1.07
N GLN A 839 -10.26 -34.03 0.24
CA GLN A 839 -11.57 -33.73 0.82
C GLN A 839 -11.59 -32.26 1.23
N GLY A 840 -12.53 -31.49 0.68
CA GLY A 840 -12.79 -30.09 1.06
C GLY A 840 -14.15 -29.96 1.74
N ASP A 841 -14.42 -28.80 2.33
CA ASP A 841 -15.76 -28.43 2.76
C ASP A 841 -16.70 -28.32 1.55
N LEU A 842 -18.01 -28.39 1.80
CA LEU A 842 -19.00 -27.96 0.81
C LEU A 842 -19.01 -26.43 0.76
N TRP A 843 -19.16 -25.86 -0.42
CA TRP A 843 -19.32 -24.43 -0.60
C TRP A 843 -20.58 -24.15 -1.43
N TYR A 844 -21.25 -23.04 -1.16
CA TYR A 844 -22.44 -22.61 -1.87
C TYR A 844 -22.21 -21.20 -2.37
N ASP A 845 -22.39 -20.98 -3.67
CA ASP A 845 -22.40 -19.63 -4.22
C ASP A 845 -23.53 -18.81 -3.60
N VAL A 846 -23.22 -17.61 -3.07
CA VAL A 846 -24.21 -16.83 -2.32
C VAL A 846 -25.30 -16.20 -3.21
N ASP A 847 -25.10 -16.16 -4.52
CA ASP A 847 -26.07 -15.56 -5.45
C ASP A 847 -27.15 -16.57 -5.88
N ASP A 848 -26.79 -17.82 -6.12
CA ASP A 848 -27.68 -18.83 -6.71
C ASP A 848 -27.76 -20.16 -5.92
N PHE A 849 -27.02 -20.29 -4.83
CA PHE A 849 -26.89 -21.49 -4.01
C PHE A 849 -26.35 -22.72 -4.75
N ARG A 850 -25.65 -22.51 -5.88
CA ARG A 850 -24.98 -23.61 -6.58
C ARG A 850 -23.94 -24.24 -5.65
N LYS A 851 -24.10 -25.56 -5.44
CA LYS A 851 -23.20 -26.36 -4.61
C LYS A 851 -21.87 -26.59 -5.34
N ILE A 852 -20.77 -26.36 -4.63
CA ILE A 852 -19.39 -26.57 -5.05
C ILE A 852 -18.79 -27.65 -4.15
N THR A 853 -18.29 -28.70 -4.80
CA THR A 853 -17.73 -29.90 -4.15
C THR A 853 -16.24 -30.07 -4.41
N THR A 854 -15.68 -29.20 -5.26
CA THR A 854 -14.26 -29.19 -5.63
C THR A 854 -13.40 -28.87 -4.41
N ALA A 855 -12.32 -29.62 -4.25
CA ALA A 855 -11.19 -29.25 -3.39
C ALA A 855 -10.00 -28.91 -4.29
N GLY A 856 -9.51 -27.68 -4.21
CA GLY A 856 -8.53 -27.10 -5.12
C GLY A 856 -9.11 -25.97 -5.98
N PHE A 857 -8.41 -25.65 -7.08
CA PHE A 857 -8.82 -24.58 -7.99
C PHE A 857 -10.04 -24.95 -8.84
N GLU A 858 -10.99 -24.03 -8.91
CA GLU A 858 -12.09 -24.03 -9.89
C GLU A 858 -12.12 -22.67 -10.61
N THR A 859 -12.21 -22.71 -11.95
CA THR A 859 -12.33 -21.50 -12.76
C THR A 859 -13.78 -21.05 -12.82
N ILE A 860 -14.07 -19.88 -12.28
CA ILE A 860 -15.41 -19.31 -12.16
C ILE A 860 -15.61 -18.19 -13.18
N PRO A 861 -16.69 -18.21 -13.99
CA PRO A 861 -17.02 -17.10 -14.87
C PRO A 861 -17.46 -15.88 -14.06
N VAL A 862 -16.96 -14.70 -14.43
CA VAL A 862 -17.34 -13.43 -13.81
C VAL A 862 -17.83 -12.45 -14.86
N THR A 863 -18.85 -11.69 -14.48
CA THR A 863 -19.31 -10.49 -15.18
C THR A 863 -18.96 -9.27 -14.35
N ASN A 864 -19.28 -8.06 -14.82
CA ASN A 864 -19.16 -6.85 -14.02
C ASN A 864 -20.05 -6.88 -12.76
N LEU A 865 -21.12 -7.67 -12.73
CA LEU A 865 -22.02 -7.80 -11.56
C LEU A 865 -21.60 -8.89 -10.56
N LYS A 866 -20.84 -9.90 -11.01
CA LYS A 866 -20.48 -11.04 -10.15
C LYS A 866 -19.37 -10.64 -9.17
N ILE A 867 -19.64 -10.84 -7.87
CA ILE A 867 -18.63 -10.87 -6.82
C ILE A 867 -18.50 -12.33 -6.37
N PRO A 868 -17.38 -13.02 -6.65
CA PRO A 868 -17.20 -14.41 -6.22
C PRO A 868 -17.15 -14.51 -4.68
N VAL A 869 -18.26 -14.94 -4.10
CA VAL A 869 -18.44 -15.12 -2.66
C VAL A 869 -19.18 -16.43 -2.44
N TYR A 870 -18.68 -17.22 -1.49
CA TYR A 870 -19.16 -18.56 -1.24
C TYR A 870 -19.40 -18.74 0.26
N GLN A 871 -20.59 -19.22 0.62
CA GLN A 871 -20.89 -19.63 1.98
C GLN A 871 -20.44 -21.07 2.20
N ARG A 872 -19.71 -21.31 3.28
CA ARG A 872 -19.26 -22.65 3.67
C ARG A 872 -20.45 -23.48 4.15
N GLY A 873 -20.55 -24.73 3.72
CA GLY A 873 -21.47 -25.71 4.28
C GLY A 873 -21.19 -25.91 5.76
N GLY A 874 -22.23 -26.17 6.55
CA GLY A 874 -22.12 -26.27 8.00
C GLY A 874 -22.33 -24.92 8.70
N THR A 875 -22.76 -23.87 7.99
CA THR A 875 -22.85 -22.51 8.55
C THR A 875 -24.23 -21.87 8.40
N ILE A 876 -24.58 -21.02 9.37
CA ILE A 876 -25.78 -20.19 9.37
C ILE A 876 -25.36 -18.72 9.40
N LEU A 877 -25.74 -17.97 8.36
CA LEU A 877 -25.37 -16.57 8.19
C LEU A 877 -26.61 -15.67 8.38
N PRO A 878 -26.60 -14.71 9.33
CA PRO A 878 -27.68 -13.73 9.49
C PRO A 878 -27.53 -12.52 8.55
N LYS A 879 -28.63 -12.13 7.89
CA LYS A 879 -28.73 -10.95 7.02
C LYS A 879 -29.90 -10.06 7.38
N LYS A 880 -29.83 -8.77 7.06
CA LYS A 880 -30.99 -7.86 7.02
C LYS A 880 -31.27 -7.48 5.58
N GLU A 881 -32.39 -7.95 5.03
CA GLU A 881 -32.67 -7.85 3.59
C GLU A 881 -33.49 -6.60 3.24
N ARG A 882 -33.93 -5.86 4.26
CA ARG A 882 -34.56 -4.55 4.13
C ARG A 882 -33.51 -3.46 4.19
N ILE A 883 -32.82 -3.25 3.07
CA ILE A 883 -31.76 -2.24 2.99
C ILE A 883 -32.37 -0.85 3.12
N ARG A 884 -31.86 -0.06 4.07
CA ARG A 884 -32.24 1.33 4.29
C ARG A 884 -31.09 2.26 3.92
N ARG A 885 -31.32 3.57 4.03
CA ARG A 885 -30.35 4.60 3.67
C ARG A 885 -29.11 4.68 4.58
N ALA A 886 -29.18 4.14 5.80
CA ALA A 886 -28.10 4.11 6.80
C ALA A 886 -28.27 2.90 7.74
N ALA A 887 -27.18 2.41 8.35
CA ALA A 887 -27.19 1.21 9.18
C ALA A 887 -28.03 1.38 10.45
N THR A 888 -27.98 2.57 11.06
CA THR A 888 -28.77 2.93 12.26
C THR A 888 -30.28 2.83 12.07
N LEU A 889 -30.76 2.94 10.83
CA LEU A 889 -32.18 2.77 10.52
C LEU A 889 -32.57 1.30 10.36
N MET A 890 -31.58 0.41 10.24
CA MET A 890 -31.76 -1.04 10.14
C MET A 890 -31.74 -1.73 11.49
N THR A 891 -31.39 -1.05 12.60
CA THR A 891 -31.23 -1.65 13.95
C THR A 891 -32.40 -2.56 14.34
N HIS A 892 -33.63 -2.13 14.09
CA HIS A 892 -34.85 -2.89 14.43
C HIS A 892 -35.46 -3.70 13.28
N ASP A 893 -34.81 -3.73 12.11
CA ASP A 893 -35.31 -4.53 10.99
C ASP A 893 -35.20 -6.04 11.27
N PRO A 894 -36.06 -6.84 10.62
CA PRO A 894 -36.00 -8.28 10.74
C PRO A 894 -34.78 -8.90 10.10
N VAL A 895 -34.44 -10.09 10.59
CA VAL A 895 -33.32 -10.90 10.12
C VAL A 895 -33.84 -12.03 9.21
N THR A 896 -33.07 -12.30 8.15
CA THR A 896 -33.13 -13.51 7.34
C THR A 896 -31.95 -14.41 7.72
N LEU A 897 -32.19 -15.70 7.98
CA LEU A 897 -31.11 -16.67 8.21
C LEU A 897 -30.82 -17.47 6.94
N MET A 898 -29.57 -17.49 6.53
CA MET A 898 -29.05 -18.23 5.37
C MET A 898 -28.34 -19.49 5.88
N VAL A 899 -29.00 -20.64 5.78
CA VAL A 899 -28.52 -21.94 6.27
C VAL A 899 -27.90 -22.70 5.10
N ALA A 900 -26.59 -22.94 5.13
CA ALA A 900 -25.88 -23.74 4.15
C ALA A 900 -25.45 -25.07 4.79
N LEU A 901 -26.05 -26.18 4.36
CA LEU A 901 -25.81 -27.48 4.98
C LEU A 901 -24.47 -28.10 4.56
N ASP A 902 -23.77 -28.71 5.51
CA ASP A 902 -22.59 -29.55 5.26
C ASP A 902 -22.96 -30.94 4.70
N LYS A 903 -21.99 -31.84 4.63
CA LYS A 903 -22.17 -33.20 4.11
C LYS A 903 -22.97 -34.08 5.08
N GLU A 904 -23.01 -33.68 6.35
CA GLU A 904 -23.74 -34.29 7.44
C GLU A 904 -25.13 -33.66 7.65
N HIS A 905 -25.58 -32.84 6.69
CA HIS A 905 -26.86 -32.12 6.70
C HIS A 905 -27.06 -31.26 7.95
N SER A 906 -25.98 -30.71 8.48
CA SER A 906 -25.96 -29.87 9.67
C SER A 906 -25.47 -28.47 9.33
N ALA A 907 -25.80 -27.50 10.19
CA ALA A 907 -25.22 -26.16 10.13
C ALA A 907 -25.28 -25.46 11.50
N ARG A 908 -24.33 -24.56 11.76
CA ARG A 908 -24.30 -23.74 12.98
C ARG A 908 -23.95 -22.30 12.68
N GLY A 909 -24.36 -21.38 13.54
CA GLY A 909 -23.96 -19.98 13.44
C GLY A 909 -24.34 -19.20 14.68
N THR A 910 -23.99 -17.94 14.69
CA THR A 910 -24.21 -17.05 15.82
C THR A 910 -24.81 -15.73 15.35
N LEU A 911 -25.52 -15.05 16.25
CA LEU A 911 -26.05 -13.71 16.00
C LEU A 911 -25.96 -12.87 17.27
N TYR A 912 -25.24 -11.76 17.18
CA TYR A 912 -25.11 -10.76 18.25
C TYR A 912 -25.93 -9.51 17.95
N LEU A 913 -26.62 -8.99 18.97
CA LEU A 913 -27.43 -7.77 18.92
C LEU A 913 -27.28 -6.99 20.24
N ASP A 914 -27.04 -5.69 20.16
CA ASP A 914 -27.11 -4.73 21.26
C ASP A 914 -27.76 -3.41 20.76
N ASP A 915 -27.55 -2.30 21.46
CA ASP A 915 -28.05 -0.98 21.05
C ASP A 915 -27.25 -0.30 19.92
N GLU A 916 -26.20 -0.97 19.42
CA GLU A 916 -25.34 -0.55 18.33
C GLU A 916 -24.57 0.78 18.59
N LYS A 917 -24.63 1.36 19.80
CA LYS A 917 -24.06 2.67 20.14
C LYS A 917 -23.23 2.72 21.43
N THR A 918 -23.67 2.07 22.51
CA THR A 918 -23.13 2.31 23.87
C THR A 918 -22.26 1.16 24.38
N TYR A 919 -21.65 1.37 25.56
CA TYR A 919 -20.96 0.31 26.31
C TYR A 919 -21.89 -0.57 27.16
N ASP A 920 -23.21 -0.41 27.09
CA ASP A 920 -24.16 -1.17 27.94
C ASP A 920 -24.09 -2.68 27.73
N TYR A 921 -23.60 -3.15 26.58
CA TYR A 921 -23.34 -4.58 26.35
C TYR A 921 -22.37 -5.19 27.40
N ARG A 922 -21.44 -4.40 27.94
CA ARG A 922 -20.54 -4.84 29.04
C ARG A 922 -21.28 -5.16 30.33
N ASN A 923 -22.45 -4.54 30.50
CA ASN A 923 -23.35 -4.76 31.63
C ASN A 923 -24.43 -5.82 31.30
N GLY A 924 -24.19 -6.67 30.30
CA GLY A 924 -25.11 -7.72 29.88
C GLY A 924 -26.31 -7.24 29.06
N LYS A 925 -26.30 -6.00 28.53
CA LYS A 925 -27.38 -5.47 27.67
C LYS A 925 -27.19 -5.86 26.21
N TYR A 926 -27.16 -7.16 25.95
CA TYR A 926 -27.12 -7.71 24.60
C TYR A 926 -27.93 -9.00 24.49
N THR A 927 -28.16 -9.45 23.26
CA THR A 927 -28.65 -10.79 22.93
C THR A 927 -27.62 -11.46 22.05
N TYR A 928 -27.15 -12.65 22.45
CA TYR A 928 -26.23 -13.47 21.66
C TYR A 928 -26.81 -14.86 21.50
N LEU A 929 -27.22 -15.20 20.27
CA LEU A 929 -27.86 -16.46 19.94
C LEU A 929 -26.85 -17.45 19.35
N ASN A 930 -26.97 -18.70 19.77
CA ASN A 930 -26.42 -19.85 19.07
C ASN A 930 -27.52 -20.47 18.21
N LEU A 931 -27.26 -20.59 16.91
CA LEU A 931 -28.16 -21.13 15.91
C LEU A 931 -27.64 -22.50 15.48
N GLU A 932 -28.50 -23.51 15.47
CA GLU A 932 -28.12 -24.87 15.07
C GLU A 932 -29.21 -25.50 14.22
N PHE A 933 -28.83 -25.98 13.03
CA PHE A 933 -29.64 -26.84 12.19
C PHE A 933 -29.09 -28.26 12.26
N LYS A 934 -29.89 -29.21 12.71
CA LYS A 934 -29.54 -30.64 12.75
C LYS A 934 -30.80 -31.50 12.79
N ASP A 935 -30.76 -32.67 12.17
CA ASP A 935 -31.87 -33.63 12.19
C ASP A 935 -33.20 -33.02 11.73
N ASN A 936 -33.14 -32.14 10.73
CA ASN A 936 -34.28 -31.36 10.19
C ASN A 936 -34.91 -30.35 11.18
N VAL A 937 -34.16 -29.96 12.21
CA VAL A 937 -34.57 -29.03 13.26
C VAL A 937 -33.64 -27.82 13.25
N LEU A 938 -34.19 -26.61 13.12
CA LEU A 938 -33.46 -25.36 13.35
C LEU A 938 -33.80 -24.83 14.75
N THR A 939 -32.79 -24.61 15.58
CA THR A 939 -32.97 -24.05 16.92
C THR A 939 -32.20 -22.76 17.09
N ALA A 940 -32.74 -21.86 17.92
CA ALA A 940 -32.03 -20.72 18.45
C ALA A 940 -32.06 -20.77 19.97
N LYS A 941 -30.89 -20.75 20.58
CA LYS A 941 -30.70 -20.75 22.03
C LYS A 941 -29.83 -19.58 22.44
N LYS A 942 -30.05 -19.05 23.64
CA LYS A 942 -29.17 -18.01 24.19
C LYS A 942 -27.82 -18.62 24.52
N ASN A 943 -26.75 -17.98 24.04
CA ASN A 943 -25.38 -18.35 24.40
C ASN A 943 -24.97 -17.78 25.77
N ASP A 944 -25.68 -16.74 26.23
CA ASP A 944 -25.51 -16.15 27.56
C ASP A 944 -26.90 -15.89 28.19
N GLU A 945 -27.28 -16.71 29.17
CA GLU A 945 -28.56 -16.59 29.87
C GLU A 945 -28.66 -15.34 30.77
N LYS A 946 -27.52 -14.77 31.18
CA LYS A 946 -27.50 -13.58 32.04
C LYS A 946 -27.65 -12.29 31.23
N ALA A 947 -27.33 -12.34 29.95
CA ALA A 947 -27.50 -11.22 29.04
C ALA A 947 -28.97 -11.05 28.66
N ASN A 948 -29.44 -9.79 28.69
CA ASN A 948 -30.79 -9.46 28.30
C ASN A 948 -30.85 -8.11 27.58
N TYR A 949 -31.35 -8.16 26.34
CA TYR A 949 -31.62 -7.00 25.52
C TYR A 949 -32.94 -7.19 24.79
N ASP A 950 -33.88 -6.27 25.00
CA ASP A 950 -35.20 -6.32 24.41
C ASP A 950 -35.18 -5.76 22.98
N THR A 951 -34.69 -6.58 22.05
CA THR A 951 -34.66 -6.21 20.63
C THR A 951 -36.04 -6.30 19.99
N LYS A 952 -36.34 -5.34 19.10
CA LYS A 952 -37.53 -5.37 18.23
C LYS A 952 -37.31 -6.16 16.94
N SER A 953 -36.08 -6.59 16.67
CA SER A 953 -35.77 -7.42 15.51
C SER A 953 -36.37 -8.81 15.66
N TRP A 954 -36.89 -9.33 14.56
CA TRP A 954 -37.58 -10.61 14.50
C TRP A 954 -37.12 -11.42 13.28
N LEU A 955 -37.36 -12.72 13.29
CA LEU A 955 -37.01 -13.62 12.19
C LEU A 955 -38.10 -13.59 11.11
N GLU A 956 -37.82 -12.98 9.96
CA GLU A 956 -38.80 -12.92 8.86
C GLU A 956 -38.69 -14.06 7.86
N ARG A 957 -37.52 -14.69 7.77
CA ARG A 957 -37.27 -15.69 6.72
C ARG A 957 -36.10 -16.59 7.09
N VAL A 958 -36.20 -17.86 6.72
CA VAL A 958 -35.08 -18.81 6.71
C VAL A 958 -34.92 -19.33 5.29
N VAL A 959 -33.70 -19.33 4.77
CA VAL A 959 -33.35 -19.88 3.46
C VAL A 959 -32.37 -21.01 3.69
N ILE A 960 -32.71 -22.23 3.27
CA ILE A 960 -31.92 -23.44 3.49
C ILE A 960 -31.44 -23.99 2.16
N ALA A 961 -30.11 -24.06 1.98
CA ALA A 961 -29.46 -24.68 0.83
C ALA A 961 -28.89 -26.05 1.22
N GLY A 962 -28.99 -27.02 0.31
CA GLY A 962 -28.43 -28.37 0.50
C GLY A 962 -29.39 -29.41 1.08
N LEU A 963 -30.69 -29.17 1.11
CA LEU A 963 -31.70 -30.20 1.42
C LEU A 963 -31.90 -31.13 0.22
N ASP A 964 -31.96 -32.44 0.48
CA ASP A 964 -32.18 -33.45 -0.58
C ASP A 964 -33.64 -33.47 -1.09
N HIS A 965 -34.57 -33.12 -0.21
CA HIS A 965 -36.00 -33.10 -0.49
C HIS A 965 -36.60 -31.76 -0.03
N VAL A 966 -37.73 -31.39 -0.61
CA VAL A 966 -38.48 -30.21 -0.18
C VAL A 966 -39.47 -30.65 0.92
N PRO A 967 -39.41 -30.08 2.13
CA PRO A 967 -40.42 -30.34 3.16
C PRO A 967 -41.81 -29.92 2.69
N LYS A 968 -42.85 -30.63 3.15
CA LYS A 968 -44.25 -30.26 2.91
C LYS A 968 -44.65 -29.00 3.68
N TYR A 969 -44.19 -28.87 4.92
CA TYR A 969 -44.41 -27.74 5.80
C TYR A 969 -43.36 -27.73 6.93
N ALA A 970 -43.35 -26.67 7.73
CA ALA A 970 -42.55 -26.59 8.96
C ALA A 970 -43.43 -26.22 10.16
N THR A 971 -43.00 -26.51 11.37
CA THR A 971 -43.68 -26.09 12.61
C THR A 971 -42.74 -25.28 13.48
N LEU A 972 -43.21 -24.17 14.02
CA LEU A 972 -42.50 -23.31 14.97
C LEU A 972 -43.00 -23.56 16.38
N ASP A 973 -42.07 -23.87 17.28
CA ASP A 973 -42.26 -23.99 18.72
C ASP A 973 -41.49 -22.88 19.45
N MET A 974 -42.15 -22.22 20.39
CA MET A 974 -41.56 -21.17 21.23
C MET A 974 -41.90 -21.44 22.69
N SER A 975 -40.97 -21.13 23.59
CA SER A 975 -41.20 -21.19 25.02
C SER A 975 -42.34 -20.25 25.44
N GLY A 976 -43.50 -20.82 25.81
CA GLY A 976 -44.68 -20.06 26.27
C GLY A 976 -45.93 -20.16 25.37
N LEU A 977 -45.83 -20.77 24.18
CA LEU A 977 -47.02 -21.12 23.38
C LEU A 977 -47.52 -22.53 23.72
N SER A 978 -48.84 -22.70 23.78
CA SER A 978 -49.49 -24.00 24.04
C SER A 978 -49.58 -24.90 22.81
N GLU A 979 -49.50 -24.34 21.59
CA GLU A 979 -49.58 -25.06 20.32
C GLU A 979 -48.53 -24.57 19.32
N SER A 980 -47.97 -25.50 18.53
CA SER A 980 -46.99 -25.24 17.47
C SER A 980 -47.62 -24.49 16.29
N VAL A 981 -46.94 -23.50 15.71
CA VAL A 981 -47.45 -22.75 14.55
C VAL A 981 -46.96 -23.37 13.24
N THR A 982 -47.86 -23.75 12.34
CA THR A 982 -47.49 -24.23 11.00
C THR A 982 -46.99 -23.09 10.11
N LEU A 983 -45.82 -23.26 9.50
CA LEU A 983 -45.17 -22.32 8.59
C LEU A 983 -45.22 -22.79 7.14
N GLU A 984 -45.31 -21.82 6.23
CA GLU A 984 -45.26 -22.05 4.79
C GLU A 984 -43.82 -22.33 4.33
N VAL A 985 -43.65 -23.42 3.56
CA VAL A 985 -42.38 -23.82 2.97
C VAL A 985 -42.50 -23.81 1.45
N MET A 986 -41.53 -23.22 0.76
CA MET A 986 -41.51 -23.14 -0.70
C MET A 986 -40.10 -23.37 -1.26
N LYS A 987 -40.00 -24.06 -2.40
CA LYS A 987 -38.74 -24.20 -3.14
C LYS A 987 -38.46 -22.93 -3.95
N GLN A 988 -37.24 -22.41 -3.89
CA GLN A 988 -36.77 -21.33 -4.75
C GLN A 988 -35.36 -21.68 -5.28
N GLY A 989 -35.27 -22.02 -6.57
CA GLY A 989 -34.02 -22.47 -7.18
C GLY A 989 -33.46 -23.71 -6.47
N GLU A 990 -32.19 -23.63 -6.06
CA GLU A 990 -31.47 -24.66 -5.30
C GLU A 990 -31.65 -24.55 -3.77
N SER A 991 -32.59 -23.71 -3.31
CA SER A 991 -32.86 -23.48 -1.89
C SER A 991 -34.33 -23.72 -1.51
N VAL A 992 -34.57 -23.86 -0.21
CA VAL A 992 -35.90 -23.94 0.41
C VAL A 992 -36.10 -22.75 1.33
N ILE A 993 -37.24 -22.09 1.22
CA ILE A 993 -37.60 -20.93 2.03
C ILE A 993 -38.69 -21.29 3.01
N ILE A 994 -38.45 -20.97 4.28
CA ILE A 994 -39.46 -20.92 5.33
C ILE A 994 -39.89 -19.46 5.47
N ARG A 995 -41.17 -19.20 5.18
CA ARG A 995 -41.68 -17.84 5.09
C ARG A 995 -42.30 -17.39 6.41
N LYS A 996 -41.90 -16.19 6.86
CA LYS A 996 -42.50 -15.45 7.97
C LYS A 996 -42.60 -16.24 9.29
N PRO A 997 -41.49 -16.78 9.86
CA PRO A 997 -41.51 -17.37 11.19
C PRO A 997 -42.09 -16.43 12.26
N GLY A 998 -41.74 -15.14 12.24
CA GLY A 998 -42.41 -14.14 13.06
C GLY A 998 -41.94 -14.04 14.51
N VAL A 999 -40.88 -14.77 14.89
CA VAL A 999 -40.36 -14.81 16.27
C VAL A 999 -39.40 -13.66 16.56
N ILE A 1000 -39.51 -13.06 17.74
CA ILE A 1000 -38.59 -12.01 18.21
C ILE A 1000 -37.24 -12.64 18.57
N LEU A 1001 -36.13 -12.02 18.15
CA LEU A 1001 -34.79 -12.60 18.29
C LEU A 1001 -34.27 -12.62 19.74
N SER A 1002 -34.93 -11.95 20.69
CA SER A 1002 -34.61 -12.06 22.12
C SER A 1002 -35.09 -13.37 22.76
N GLN A 1003 -35.84 -14.19 22.03
CA GLN A 1003 -36.45 -15.44 22.52
C GLN A 1003 -35.80 -16.68 21.92
N GLU A 1004 -35.90 -17.80 22.65
CA GLU A 1004 -35.53 -19.11 22.15
C GLU A 1004 -36.67 -19.73 21.36
N TRP A 1005 -36.33 -20.43 20.28
CA TRP A 1005 -37.31 -21.01 19.38
C TRP A 1005 -36.76 -22.22 18.64
N THR A 1006 -37.66 -23.05 18.14
CA THR A 1006 -37.36 -24.26 17.37
C THR A 1006 -38.26 -24.34 16.14
N ILE A 1007 -37.70 -24.60 14.96
CA ILE A 1007 -38.42 -24.84 13.72
C ILE A 1007 -38.12 -26.26 13.25
N GLN A 1008 -39.14 -27.11 13.19
CA GLN A 1008 -39.06 -28.49 12.72
C GLN A 1008 -39.57 -28.58 11.27
N LEU A 1009 -38.80 -29.23 10.38
CA LEU A 1009 -39.25 -29.53 9.01
C LEU A 1009 -39.96 -30.89 8.95
N HIS A 1010 -41.01 -30.97 8.12
CA HIS A 1010 -41.83 -32.18 7.93
C HIS A 1010 -41.89 -32.56 6.43
N TYR A 1011 -41.52 -33.80 6.10
CA TYR A 1011 -41.35 -34.29 4.72
C TYR A 1011 -42.52 -35.13 4.18
#